data_AF-A0A8H4RKI3-F1
#
_entry.id   AF-A0A8H4RKI3-F1
#
_cell.length_a   1.000
_cell.length_b   1.000
_cell.length_c   1.000
_cell.angle_alpha   90.00
_cell.angle_beta   90.00
_cell.angle_gamma   90.00
#
_symmetry.space_group_name_H-M   'P 1'
#
loop_
_entity.id
_entity.type
_entity.pdbx_description
1 polymer ?
#
loop_
_entity_poly.entity_id
_entity_poly.type
_entity_poly.pdbx_seq_one_letter_code
_entity_poly.pdbx_strand_id
1 'polypeptide(L)'
;MATPSKVHLTVNDTGIVKFTTQNEDTAVKTSKLLQENHDKHHIFYTRDGFHNHIVHHLLTLYGLGAPASVIEKRYAENAHHQRPATSGEDIPVEELHSQQTFARCLGKEKYYHSFLVFFQKEMEDKGWENVLKEYLFAGDEKSDDLLGRLYGGFLHPLIHLGFGIEFNQPAVIAEALAQAAIHDNWTGKYLLAAEKAAKASPLSKSKTLPDLLDEIRADKKLSRAAEWADGNKIRDGILVRAHDEMLKYATQWVVTPLNLEEKTAEMISTSIYFTAAAQHPPKQVKIDFYYMHCTNASIFFPTFNKLTFLPVEAKVRLLQLKGYLDLAMYPSRRSPPLLLEEISSYVPAKLENGEADWPGIFNRLWNFEDDGHAVKLGRAVRNGEIVSKKWEEEGREWVRIKGFMWEKIGNMAIDSVEDTGVPCGGTLPNGPLPTKLTPAAVQTLQLIAANELFEVAYFTELISNITTKVPGYECDQYVLNSLTAVVNQEQVHALAANGVLANAKNTTMQPCNYTFPVTNLKDAISLPETFTSVVLGVLPLAQAQFASDGGDEAGLIPVVGSIIGQEGEQTGFYRFFLTPFLALTVETIPKDMNSTQLFSVEGLVNASNSSIAYISGQNLPVTVPISNVTMGGGKTYFFAEFPFDAGFSRGLTIGALVQGSMPVFNSSAEVAAATLFGPALIEVE
;
A
#
# COMPACT_ATOMS: atom_id res chain seq x y z
N MET A 1 -16.79 -30.55 23.77
CA MET A 1 -15.73 -29.91 24.57
C MET A 1 -14.47 -29.82 23.74
N ALA A 2 -13.76 -28.71 23.85
CA ALA A 2 -12.49 -28.50 23.18
C ALA A 2 -11.40 -29.36 23.84
N THR A 3 -10.44 -29.82 23.04
CA THR A 3 -9.26 -30.58 23.49
C THR A 3 -8.02 -30.03 22.78
N PRO A 4 -6.80 -30.50 23.11
CA PRO A 4 -5.59 -30.08 22.40
C PRO A 4 -5.58 -30.40 20.90
N SER A 5 -6.43 -31.30 20.43
CA SER A 5 -6.54 -31.70 19.02
C SER A 5 -7.93 -31.45 18.42
N LYS A 6 -8.87 -30.90 19.21
CA LYS A 6 -10.25 -30.68 18.78
C LYS A 6 -10.73 -29.27 19.12
N VAL A 7 -11.08 -28.52 18.08
CA VAL A 7 -11.74 -27.21 18.20
C VAL A 7 -13.23 -27.41 18.51
N HIS A 8 -13.73 -26.64 19.47
CA HIS A 8 -15.14 -26.64 19.84
C HIS A 8 -15.53 -25.33 20.52
N LEU A 9 -16.24 -24.48 19.78
CA LEU A 9 -16.84 -23.24 20.24
C LEU A 9 -18.27 -23.47 20.70
N THR A 10 -18.69 -22.71 21.71
CA THR A 10 -20.05 -22.55 22.18
C THR A 10 -20.47 -21.09 22.06
N VAL A 11 -21.77 -20.79 22.14
CA VAL A 11 -22.29 -19.40 22.12
C VAL A 11 -21.70 -18.47 23.19
N ASN A 12 -21.04 -19.03 24.21
CA ASN A 12 -20.39 -18.26 25.28
C ASN A 12 -18.95 -17.86 24.94
N ASP A 13 -18.30 -18.52 23.98
CA ASP A 13 -16.90 -18.29 23.59
C ASP A 13 -16.78 -17.09 22.63
N THR A 14 -17.29 -15.92 23.02
CA THR A 14 -17.37 -14.72 22.15
C THR A 14 -16.25 -13.71 22.38
N GLY A 15 -15.29 -14.02 23.24
CA GLY A 15 -14.17 -13.14 23.58
C GLY A 15 -14.57 -11.87 24.35
N ILE A 16 -13.63 -10.91 24.46
CA ILE A 16 -13.75 -9.74 25.33
C ILE A 16 -14.51 -8.57 24.70
N VAL A 17 -14.47 -8.45 23.37
CA VAL A 17 -15.26 -7.46 22.61
C VAL A 17 -16.49 -8.15 22.08
N LYS A 18 -17.64 -7.82 22.68
CA LYS A 18 -18.95 -8.35 22.29
C LYS A 18 -19.70 -7.27 21.53
N PHE A 19 -20.17 -7.60 20.32
CA PHE A 19 -20.95 -6.69 19.49
C PHE A 19 -22.37 -7.23 19.29
N THR A 20 -22.54 -8.39 18.66
CA THR A 20 -23.82 -9.12 18.63
C THR A 20 -23.70 -10.49 19.30
N THR A 21 -24.84 -11.06 19.71
CA THR A 21 -24.87 -12.41 20.28
C THR A 21 -24.66 -13.46 19.20
N GLN A 22 -23.97 -14.55 19.53
CA GLN A 22 -23.80 -15.71 18.65
C GLN A 22 -24.87 -16.79 18.85
N ASN A 23 -25.01 -17.65 17.84
CA ASN A 23 -25.95 -18.77 17.83
C ASN A 23 -25.23 -20.12 17.66
N GLU A 24 -25.92 -21.20 18.01
CA GLU A 24 -25.35 -22.55 18.00
C GLU A 24 -24.93 -23.01 16.60
N ASP A 25 -25.71 -22.71 15.56
CA ASP A 25 -25.38 -23.09 14.19
C ASP A 25 -24.05 -22.48 13.73
N THR A 26 -23.82 -21.21 14.07
CA THR A 26 -22.58 -20.50 13.75
C THR A 26 -21.41 -20.98 14.61
N ALA A 27 -21.65 -21.32 15.88
CA ALA A 27 -20.63 -21.94 16.74
C ALA A 27 -20.16 -23.30 16.18
N VAL A 28 -21.10 -24.16 15.78
CA VAL A 28 -20.83 -25.46 15.15
C VAL A 28 -20.09 -25.28 13.82
N LYS A 29 -20.53 -24.35 12.97
CA LYS A 29 -19.88 -24.09 11.70
C LYS A 29 -18.46 -23.58 11.86
N THR A 30 -18.26 -22.59 12.72
CA THR A 30 -16.93 -22.02 12.99
C THR A 30 -15.99 -23.07 13.56
N SER A 31 -16.48 -23.91 14.48
CA SER A 31 -15.71 -25.04 15.02
C SER A 31 -15.25 -26.00 13.93
N LYS A 32 -16.13 -26.34 12.99
CA LYS A 32 -15.80 -27.23 11.86
C LYS A 32 -14.72 -26.63 10.96
N LEU A 33 -14.82 -25.35 10.60
CA LEU A 33 -13.88 -24.69 9.70
C LEU A 33 -12.51 -24.48 10.35
N LEU A 34 -12.49 -24.14 11.64
CA LEU A 34 -11.24 -24.07 12.42
C LEU A 34 -10.59 -25.44 12.58
N GLN A 35 -11.37 -26.50 12.79
CA GLN A 35 -10.84 -27.88 12.79
C GLN A 35 -10.27 -28.24 11.42
N GLU A 36 -10.95 -27.87 10.33
CA GLU A 36 -10.47 -28.13 8.99
C GLU A 36 -9.14 -27.40 8.72
N ASN A 37 -9.00 -26.16 9.19
CA ASN A 37 -7.72 -25.45 9.16
C ASN A 37 -6.63 -26.18 9.96
N HIS A 38 -6.94 -26.56 11.21
CA HIS A 38 -6.04 -27.28 12.10
C HIS A 38 -5.49 -28.58 11.46
N ASP A 39 -6.38 -29.34 10.81
CA ASP A 39 -6.03 -30.65 10.26
C ASP A 39 -5.29 -30.55 8.92
N LYS A 40 -5.65 -29.57 8.07
CA LYS A 40 -5.20 -29.52 6.67
C LYS A 40 -4.09 -28.53 6.41
N HIS A 41 -3.98 -27.46 7.20
CA HIS A 41 -3.14 -26.32 6.85
C HIS A 41 -1.97 -26.10 7.80
N HIS A 42 -0.84 -25.70 7.23
CA HIS A 42 0.32 -25.29 8.01
C HIS A 42 0.05 -23.93 8.65
N ILE A 43 0.80 -23.60 9.71
CA ILE A 43 0.76 -22.26 10.33
C ILE A 43 1.35 -21.15 9.45
N PHE A 44 1.96 -21.53 8.32
CA PHE A 44 2.51 -20.63 7.31
C PHE A 44 1.96 -20.99 5.93
N TYR A 45 1.55 -20.00 5.14
CA TYR A 45 1.08 -20.22 3.77
C TYR A 45 2.17 -20.04 2.70
N THR A 46 3.34 -19.50 3.05
CA THR A 46 4.52 -19.47 2.17
C THR A 46 5.73 -20.13 2.82
N ARG A 47 6.77 -20.45 2.03
CA ARG A 47 8.08 -20.91 2.55
C ARG A 47 8.95 -19.77 3.08
N ASP A 48 8.53 -18.53 2.85
CA ASP A 48 9.16 -17.32 3.39
C ASP A 48 8.66 -17.00 4.81
N GLY A 49 7.78 -17.84 5.37
CA GLY A 49 7.30 -17.74 6.75
C GLY A 49 6.11 -16.80 6.95
N PHE A 50 5.32 -16.53 5.90
CA PHE A 50 4.08 -15.75 6.06
C PHE A 50 2.99 -16.58 6.71
N HIS A 51 2.34 -15.99 7.71
CA HIS A 51 1.44 -16.65 8.65
C HIS A 51 0.07 -16.97 8.06
N ASN A 52 -0.46 -18.13 8.39
CA ASN A 52 -1.86 -18.47 8.16
C ASN A 52 -2.74 -17.72 9.17
N HIS A 53 -3.64 -16.87 8.67
CA HIS A 53 -4.50 -16.01 9.48
C HIS A 53 -5.91 -16.55 9.71
N ILE A 54 -6.26 -17.74 9.22
CA ILE A 54 -7.64 -18.26 9.28
C ILE A 54 -8.17 -18.28 10.71
N VAL A 55 -7.39 -18.79 11.68
CA VAL A 55 -7.80 -18.80 13.10
C VAL A 55 -8.11 -17.40 13.60
N HIS A 56 -7.24 -16.44 13.27
CA HIS A 56 -7.39 -15.06 13.72
C HIS A 56 -8.62 -14.40 13.11
N HIS A 57 -8.87 -14.66 11.81
CA HIS A 57 -9.98 -14.10 11.06
C HIS A 57 -11.31 -14.68 11.57
N LEU A 58 -11.47 -16.00 11.58
CA LEU A 58 -12.75 -16.62 11.93
C LEU A 58 -13.14 -16.38 13.39
N LEU A 59 -12.19 -16.45 14.33
CA LEU A 59 -12.50 -16.17 15.75
C LEU A 59 -12.86 -14.70 15.98
N THR A 60 -12.25 -13.78 15.24
CA THR A 60 -12.63 -12.36 15.28
C THR A 60 -14.06 -12.13 14.78
N LEU A 61 -14.40 -12.71 13.61
CA LEU A 61 -15.76 -12.64 13.06
C LEU A 61 -16.79 -13.26 14.00
N TYR A 62 -16.48 -14.45 14.52
CA TYR A 62 -17.33 -15.16 15.47
C TYR A 62 -17.55 -14.35 16.75
N GLY A 63 -16.49 -13.81 17.35
CA GLY A 63 -16.58 -13.02 18.58
C GLY A 63 -17.35 -11.70 18.42
N LEU A 64 -17.26 -11.07 17.24
CA LEU A 64 -18.07 -9.89 16.90
C LEU A 64 -19.53 -10.26 16.56
N GLY A 65 -19.79 -11.53 16.27
CA GLY A 65 -21.13 -12.05 16.03
C GLY A 65 -21.57 -12.04 14.57
N ALA A 66 -20.64 -12.17 13.64
CA ALA A 66 -20.92 -12.37 12.22
C ALA A 66 -21.74 -13.66 11.98
N PRO A 67 -22.60 -13.70 10.95
CA PRO A 67 -23.37 -14.90 10.61
C PRO A 67 -22.48 -15.99 9.99
N ALA A 68 -22.90 -17.26 10.12
CA ALA A 68 -22.21 -18.42 9.55
C ALA A 68 -21.87 -18.26 8.05
N SER A 69 -22.75 -17.63 7.26
CA SER A 69 -22.52 -17.40 5.83
C SER A 69 -21.29 -16.51 5.55
N VAL A 70 -21.05 -15.50 6.38
CA VAL A 70 -19.85 -14.65 6.27
C VAL A 70 -18.62 -15.45 6.65
N ILE A 71 -18.66 -16.18 7.77
CA ILE A 71 -17.53 -16.99 8.25
C ILE A 71 -17.14 -18.07 7.22
N GLU A 72 -18.13 -18.73 6.61
CA GLU A 72 -17.91 -19.70 5.53
C GLU A 72 -17.27 -19.07 4.30
N LYS A 73 -17.77 -17.90 3.87
CA LYS A 73 -17.22 -17.17 2.74
C LYS A 73 -15.74 -16.81 2.98
N ARG A 74 -15.42 -16.23 4.14
CA ARG A 74 -14.05 -15.81 4.50
C ARG A 74 -13.10 -16.97 4.65
N TYR A 75 -13.57 -18.11 5.19
CA TYR A 75 -12.76 -19.32 5.20
C TYR A 75 -12.41 -19.77 3.79
N ALA A 76 -13.38 -19.83 2.87
CA ALA A 76 -13.13 -20.28 1.50
C ALA A 76 -12.12 -19.39 0.75
N GLU A 77 -12.24 -18.07 0.92
CA GLU A 77 -11.32 -17.09 0.33
C GLU A 77 -9.91 -17.18 0.92
N ASN A 78 -9.77 -17.52 2.19
CA ASN A 78 -8.45 -17.58 2.85
C ASN A 78 -7.78 -18.96 2.69
N ALA A 79 -8.56 -20.05 2.65
CA ALA A 79 -8.05 -21.42 2.58
C ALA A 79 -7.39 -21.78 1.23
N HIS A 80 -7.77 -21.11 0.12
CA HIS A 80 -7.39 -21.54 -1.23
C HIS A 80 -5.87 -21.55 -1.52
N HIS A 81 -5.09 -20.72 -0.82
CA HIS A 81 -3.64 -20.59 -0.99
C HIS A 81 -2.83 -21.15 0.18
N GLN A 82 -3.48 -21.76 1.17
CA GLN A 82 -2.81 -22.32 2.33
C GLN A 82 -1.99 -23.56 1.97
N ARG A 83 -0.86 -23.74 2.67
CA ARG A 83 0.00 -24.91 2.47
C ARG A 83 -0.49 -26.11 3.28
N PRO A 84 -0.20 -27.35 2.86
CA PRO A 84 -0.51 -28.56 3.64
C PRO A 84 0.15 -28.56 5.02
N ALA A 85 -0.53 -29.11 6.03
CA ALA A 85 -0.10 -29.13 7.43
C ALA A 85 1.28 -29.78 7.68
N THR A 86 1.68 -30.76 6.87
CA THR A 86 2.94 -31.48 7.04
C THR A 86 3.92 -31.18 5.92
N SER A 87 5.21 -31.10 6.28
CA SER A 87 6.33 -30.92 5.35
C SER A 87 6.92 -32.26 4.87
N GLY A 88 6.56 -33.36 5.54
CA GLY A 88 7.18 -34.69 5.36
C GLY A 88 8.54 -34.85 6.06
N GLU A 89 8.99 -33.86 6.84
CA GLU A 89 10.28 -33.85 7.56
C GLU A 89 10.11 -33.96 9.08
N ASP A 90 9.02 -34.56 9.53
CA ASP A 90 8.74 -34.76 10.96
C ASP A 90 9.74 -35.70 11.64
N ILE A 91 9.96 -35.47 12.92
CA ILE A 91 10.74 -36.36 13.79
C ILE A 91 9.80 -37.05 14.79
N PRO A 92 10.18 -38.21 15.36
CA PRO A 92 9.41 -38.83 16.42
C PRO A 92 9.22 -37.87 17.60
N VAL A 93 7.98 -37.66 18.02
CA VAL A 93 7.60 -36.70 19.08
C VAL A 93 8.29 -37.04 20.39
N GLU A 94 8.54 -38.33 20.63
CA GLU A 94 9.23 -38.86 21.80
C GLU A 94 10.67 -38.32 21.90
N GLU A 95 11.31 -37.98 20.78
CA GLU A 95 12.64 -37.37 20.78
C GLU A 95 12.62 -35.92 21.30
N LEU A 96 11.49 -35.20 21.20
CA LEU A 96 11.37 -33.81 21.66
C LEU A 96 11.37 -33.65 23.18
N HIS A 97 11.20 -34.73 23.95
CA HIS A 97 11.43 -34.69 25.41
C HIS A 97 12.92 -34.55 25.77
N SER A 98 13.84 -34.87 24.84
CA SER A 98 15.27 -34.60 25.03
C SER A 98 15.55 -33.11 24.89
N GLN A 99 16.16 -32.51 25.91
CA GLN A 99 16.58 -31.10 25.87
C GLN A 99 17.47 -30.78 24.66
N GLN A 100 18.37 -31.71 24.29
CA GLN A 100 19.26 -31.52 23.14
C GLN A 100 18.50 -31.52 21.81
N THR A 101 17.55 -32.44 21.64
CA THR A 101 16.75 -32.54 20.42
C THR A 101 15.81 -31.34 20.32
N PHE A 102 15.12 -30.99 21.39
CA PHE A 102 14.24 -29.82 21.47
C PHE A 102 14.99 -28.57 21.00
N ALA A 103 16.14 -28.27 21.62
CA ALA A 103 16.96 -27.11 21.27
C ALA A 103 17.45 -27.13 19.81
N ARG A 104 17.83 -28.30 19.27
CA ARG A 104 18.26 -28.45 17.87
C ARG A 104 17.13 -28.17 16.88
N CYS A 105 15.88 -28.41 17.25
CA CYS A 105 14.71 -28.24 16.40
C CYS A 105 14.16 -26.80 16.42
N LEU A 106 14.45 -26.01 17.46
CA LEU A 106 13.98 -24.63 17.55
C LEU A 106 14.42 -23.76 16.37
N GLY A 107 13.53 -22.87 15.93
CA GLY A 107 13.76 -21.93 14.82
C GLY A 107 13.74 -22.55 13.43
N LYS A 108 13.26 -23.79 13.29
CA LYS A 108 13.21 -24.49 12.00
C LYS A 108 11.78 -24.87 11.67
N GLU A 109 11.22 -24.16 10.67
CA GLU A 109 9.85 -24.34 10.17
C GLU A 109 9.45 -25.81 9.98
N LYS A 110 10.36 -26.60 9.41
CA LYS A 110 10.09 -28.00 9.06
C LYS A 110 9.64 -28.88 10.21
N TYR A 111 9.93 -28.51 11.46
CA TYR A 111 9.54 -29.25 12.67
C TYR A 111 8.23 -28.75 13.29
N TYR A 112 7.47 -27.86 12.61
CA TYR A 112 6.19 -27.34 13.11
C TYR A 112 5.24 -28.45 13.56
N HIS A 113 4.95 -29.42 12.68
CA HIS A 113 3.98 -30.47 12.97
C HIS A 113 4.44 -31.37 14.13
N SER A 114 5.74 -31.72 14.16
CA SER A 114 6.35 -32.42 15.30
C SER A 114 6.16 -31.66 16.63
N PHE A 115 6.36 -30.34 16.65
CA PHE A 115 6.10 -29.52 17.84
C PHE A 115 4.60 -29.42 18.17
N LEU A 116 3.73 -29.34 17.17
CA LEU A 116 2.28 -29.32 17.39
C LEU A 116 1.84 -30.59 18.12
N VAL A 117 2.18 -31.76 17.59
CA VAL A 117 1.82 -33.05 18.21
C VAL A 117 2.46 -33.19 19.59
N PHE A 118 3.69 -32.71 19.77
CA PHE A 118 4.35 -32.67 21.08
C PHE A 118 3.53 -31.88 22.10
N PHE A 119 3.18 -30.62 21.80
CA PHE A 119 2.41 -29.80 22.73
C PHE A 119 0.99 -30.34 22.93
N GLN A 120 0.37 -30.98 21.93
CA GLN A 120 -0.90 -31.67 22.10
C GLN A 120 -0.82 -32.78 23.15
N LYS A 121 0.17 -33.68 23.04
CA LYS A 121 0.39 -34.76 24.01
C LYS A 121 0.71 -34.23 25.40
N GLU A 122 1.57 -33.21 25.50
CA GLU A 122 1.87 -32.57 26.77
C GLU A 122 0.60 -31.99 27.42
N MET A 123 -0.27 -31.35 26.65
CA MET A 123 -1.53 -30.79 27.17
C MET A 123 -2.55 -31.87 27.53
N GLU A 124 -2.56 -33.01 26.83
CA GLU A 124 -3.41 -34.16 27.17
C GLU A 124 -3.03 -34.77 28.53
N ASP A 125 -1.73 -34.82 28.86
CA ASP A 125 -1.24 -35.41 30.11
C ASP A 125 -1.44 -34.48 31.33
N LYS A 126 -1.04 -33.21 31.23
CA LYS A 126 -1.01 -32.30 32.40
C LYS A 126 -1.91 -31.07 32.30
N GLY A 127 -2.64 -30.88 31.21
CA GLY A 127 -3.47 -29.70 30.95
C GLY A 127 -2.68 -28.51 30.42
N TRP A 128 -3.34 -27.68 29.62
CA TRP A 128 -2.70 -26.55 28.92
C TRP A 128 -2.17 -25.49 29.88
N GLU A 129 -2.81 -25.27 31.03
CA GLU A 129 -2.35 -24.32 32.04
C GLU A 129 -0.96 -24.70 32.59
N ASN A 130 -0.73 -25.99 32.85
CA ASN A 130 0.55 -26.47 33.36
C ASN A 130 1.62 -26.51 32.26
N VAL A 131 1.24 -26.79 31.00
CA VAL A 131 2.14 -26.64 29.85
C VAL A 131 2.62 -25.19 29.72
N LEU A 132 1.73 -24.19 29.83
CA LEU A 132 2.16 -22.80 29.78
C LEU A 132 3.08 -22.43 30.95
N LYS A 133 2.77 -22.90 32.18
CA LYS A 133 3.65 -22.69 33.34
C LYS A 133 5.05 -23.24 33.11
N GLU A 134 5.16 -24.43 32.54
CA GLU A 134 6.44 -25.08 32.31
C GLU A 134 7.21 -24.48 31.12
N TYR A 135 6.56 -24.27 29.99
CA TYR A 135 7.24 -23.92 28.74
C TYR A 135 7.35 -22.42 28.46
N LEU A 136 6.57 -21.56 29.14
CA LEU A 136 6.66 -20.10 28.97
C LEU A 136 6.99 -19.34 30.25
N PHE A 137 6.63 -19.88 31.41
CA PHE A 137 6.64 -19.10 32.66
C PHE A 137 7.46 -19.72 33.80
N ALA A 138 8.27 -20.76 33.54
CA ALA A 138 9.11 -21.39 34.56
C ALA A 138 10.29 -20.51 34.99
N GLY A 139 10.76 -19.61 34.11
CA GLY A 139 11.87 -18.69 34.39
C GLY A 139 13.25 -19.37 34.30
N ASP A 140 13.34 -20.49 33.57
CA ASP A 140 14.57 -21.17 33.21
C ASP A 140 14.97 -20.87 31.74
N GLU A 141 16.13 -21.34 31.30
CA GLU A 141 16.65 -21.07 29.96
C GLU A 141 15.70 -21.54 28.84
N LYS A 142 15.03 -22.69 29.03
CA LYS A 142 14.13 -23.27 28.03
C LYS A 142 12.85 -22.43 27.91
N SER A 143 12.24 -22.08 29.04
CA SER A 143 11.02 -21.28 29.06
C SER A 143 11.26 -19.84 28.62
N ASP A 144 12.41 -19.25 28.96
CA ASP A 144 12.78 -17.90 28.50
C ASP A 144 13.07 -17.84 26.99
N ASP A 145 13.69 -18.88 26.42
CA ASP A 145 13.90 -18.96 24.96
C ASP A 145 12.55 -19.03 24.21
N LEU A 146 11.64 -19.91 24.63
CA LEU A 146 10.32 -20.04 24.00
C LEU A 146 9.45 -18.79 24.22
N LEU A 147 9.48 -18.20 25.42
CA LEU A 147 8.82 -16.92 25.70
C LEU A 147 9.36 -15.81 24.80
N GLY A 148 10.68 -15.76 24.57
CA GLY A 148 11.29 -14.81 23.64
C GLY A 148 10.79 -14.96 22.19
N ARG A 149 10.62 -16.21 21.73
CA ARG A 149 10.06 -16.52 20.41
C ARG A 149 8.55 -16.27 20.30
N LEU A 150 7.82 -16.25 21.42
CA LEU A 150 6.40 -15.88 21.43
C LEU A 150 6.17 -14.46 20.87
N TYR A 151 7.16 -13.57 21.03
CA TYR A 151 7.18 -12.21 20.48
C TYR A 151 7.77 -12.13 19.05
N GLY A 152 8.22 -13.26 18.50
CA GLY A 152 8.78 -13.38 17.16
C GLY A 152 7.73 -13.21 16.06
N GLY A 153 8.20 -13.17 14.80
CA GLY A 153 7.32 -13.14 13.63
C GLY A 153 6.30 -12.00 13.63
N PHE A 154 6.65 -10.82 14.14
CA PHE A 154 5.70 -9.71 14.35
C PHE A 154 4.52 -10.07 15.27
N LEU A 155 4.81 -10.71 16.41
CA LEU A 155 3.83 -11.05 17.46
C LEU A 155 2.81 -12.14 17.09
N HIS A 156 2.94 -12.81 15.93
CA HIS A 156 1.96 -13.82 15.51
C HIS A 156 1.75 -14.96 16.52
N PRO A 157 2.80 -15.56 17.13
CA PRO A 157 2.60 -16.57 18.16
C PRO A 157 1.86 -16.04 19.39
N LEU A 158 2.13 -14.80 19.83
CA LEU A 158 1.41 -14.15 20.93
C LEU A 158 -0.05 -13.89 20.56
N ILE A 159 -0.32 -13.41 19.35
CA ILE A 159 -1.70 -13.19 18.84
C ILE A 159 -2.45 -14.52 18.80
N HIS A 160 -1.82 -15.57 18.27
CA HIS A 160 -2.41 -16.90 18.16
C HIS A 160 -2.69 -17.52 19.55
N LEU A 161 -1.74 -17.39 20.50
CA LEU A 161 -1.93 -17.78 21.89
C LEU A 161 -3.09 -17.01 22.53
N GLY A 162 -3.16 -15.70 22.26
CA GLY A 162 -4.23 -14.81 22.69
C GLY A 162 -5.61 -15.32 22.28
N PHE A 163 -5.78 -15.67 21.02
CA PHE A 163 -7.02 -16.28 20.51
C PHE A 163 -7.31 -17.63 21.18
N GLY A 164 -6.33 -18.52 21.30
CA GLY A 164 -6.52 -19.82 21.93
C GLY A 164 -6.99 -19.72 23.38
N ILE A 165 -6.42 -18.79 24.15
CA ILE A 165 -6.80 -18.56 25.54
C ILE A 165 -8.15 -17.84 25.64
N GLU A 166 -8.37 -16.79 24.84
CA GLU A 166 -9.59 -15.98 24.88
C GLU A 166 -10.85 -16.80 24.54
N PHE A 167 -10.73 -17.73 23.60
CA PHE A 167 -11.84 -18.56 23.12
C PHE A 167 -11.86 -19.97 23.73
N ASN A 168 -11.03 -20.26 24.73
CA ASN A 168 -10.92 -21.57 25.40
C ASN A 168 -10.65 -22.73 24.42
N GLN A 169 -9.72 -22.57 23.49
CA GLN A 169 -9.38 -23.55 22.45
C GLN A 169 -7.95 -24.10 22.64
N PRO A 170 -7.74 -25.20 23.40
CA PRO A 170 -6.41 -25.77 23.63
C PRO A 170 -5.68 -26.18 22.34
N ALA A 171 -6.38 -26.56 21.28
CA ALA A 171 -5.78 -26.82 19.98
C ALA A 171 -5.05 -25.61 19.40
N VAL A 172 -5.66 -24.43 19.50
CA VAL A 172 -5.04 -23.16 19.08
C VAL A 172 -3.89 -22.76 20.01
N ILE A 173 -3.96 -23.11 21.31
CA ILE A 173 -2.83 -22.91 22.24
C ILE A 173 -1.64 -23.78 21.83
N ALA A 174 -1.86 -25.05 21.45
CA ALA A 174 -0.81 -25.94 20.98
C ALA A 174 -0.18 -25.44 19.66
N GLU A 175 -1.00 -24.96 18.72
CA GLU A 175 -0.54 -24.30 17.50
C GLU A 175 0.35 -23.08 17.81
N ALA A 176 -0.05 -22.24 18.77
CA ALA A 176 0.73 -21.07 19.16
C ALA A 176 2.11 -21.43 19.73
N LEU A 177 2.20 -22.46 20.57
CA LEU A 177 3.47 -22.94 21.13
C LEU A 177 4.36 -23.56 20.05
N ALA A 178 3.79 -24.34 19.14
CA ALA A 178 4.52 -24.88 18.00
C ALA A 178 5.02 -23.78 17.06
N GLN A 179 4.19 -22.76 16.82
CA GLN A 179 4.54 -21.57 16.05
C GLN A 179 5.69 -20.79 16.70
N ALA A 180 5.65 -20.58 18.02
CA ALA A 180 6.75 -19.98 18.76
C ALA A 180 8.04 -20.81 18.62
N ALA A 181 7.96 -22.14 18.76
CA ALA A 181 9.11 -23.03 18.68
C ALA A 181 9.85 -22.94 17.34
N ILE A 182 9.15 -22.70 16.23
CA ILE A 182 9.76 -22.61 14.89
C ILE A 182 10.18 -21.20 14.45
N HIS A 183 9.82 -20.14 15.18
CA HIS A 183 10.28 -18.78 14.89
C HIS A 183 11.73 -18.57 15.32
N ASP A 184 12.43 -17.62 14.69
CA ASP A 184 13.75 -17.18 15.15
C ASP A 184 13.67 -16.47 16.52
N ASN A 185 14.82 -16.33 17.21
CA ASN A 185 14.86 -15.81 18.58
C ASN A 185 15.63 -14.47 18.70
N TRP A 186 15.63 -13.62 17.66
CA TRP A 186 16.26 -12.29 17.81
C TRP A 186 15.43 -11.39 18.73
N THR A 187 14.10 -11.55 18.75
CA THR A 187 13.20 -10.83 19.66
C THR A 187 13.52 -11.17 21.12
N GLY A 188 13.62 -12.45 21.46
CA GLY A 188 13.98 -12.87 22.81
C GLY A 188 15.34 -12.37 23.26
N LYS A 189 16.35 -12.37 22.38
CA LYS A 189 17.66 -11.78 22.69
C LYS A 189 17.57 -10.32 23.09
N TYR A 190 16.82 -9.51 22.33
CA TYR A 190 16.58 -8.10 22.66
C TYR A 190 15.79 -7.93 23.96
N LEU A 191 14.69 -8.68 24.10
CA LEU A 191 13.78 -8.58 25.25
C LEU A 191 14.47 -8.96 26.57
N LEU A 192 15.25 -10.05 26.59
CA LEU A 192 16.02 -10.48 27.75
C LEU A 192 17.17 -9.52 28.06
N ALA A 193 17.79 -8.90 27.04
CA ALA A 193 18.79 -7.85 27.25
C ALA A 193 18.18 -6.61 27.90
N ALA A 194 17.00 -6.16 27.44
CA ALA A 194 16.26 -5.06 28.03
C ALA A 194 15.82 -5.36 29.46
N GLU A 195 15.30 -6.56 29.72
CA GLU A 195 14.94 -6.99 31.08
C GLU A 195 16.16 -7.00 32.02
N LYS A 196 17.30 -7.54 31.56
CA LYS A 196 18.55 -7.55 32.33
C LYS A 196 19.03 -6.12 32.63
N ALA A 197 18.95 -5.21 31.65
CA ALA A 197 19.32 -3.81 31.83
C ALA A 197 18.39 -3.10 32.84
N ALA A 198 17.07 -3.32 32.75
CA ALA A 198 16.10 -2.78 33.70
C ALA A 198 16.36 -3.27 35.13
N LYS A 199 16.70 -4.55 35.31
CA LYS A 199 17.07 -5.13 36.62
C LYS A 199 18.38 -4.55 37.17
N ALA A 200 19.35 -4.24 36.31
CA ALA A 200 20.63 -3.67 36.71
C ALA A 200 20.54 -2.19 37.12
N SER A 201 19.52 -1.47 36.66
CA SER A 201 19.28 -0.06 37.03
C SER A 201 17.79 0.21 37.23
N PRO A 202 17.20 -0.28 38.35
CA PRO A 202 15.77 -0.14 38.60
C PRO A 202 15.36 1.32 38.76
N LEU A 203 14.29 1.73 38.06
CA LEU A 203 13.72 3.07 38.19
C LEU A 203 12.57 3.07 39.19
N SER A 204 12.51 4.11 40.01
CA SER A 204 11.41 4.35 40.95
C SER A 204 10.19 5.00 40.31
N LYS A 205 10.36 5.63 39.15
CA LYS A 205 9.28 6.30 38.39
C LYS A 205 9.31 5.86 36.93
N SER A 206 8.21 5.28 36.47
CA SER A 206 8.00 4.95 35.06
C SER A 206 7.68 6.20 34.25
N LYS A 207 8.22 6.30 33.03
CA LYS A 207 7.66 7.16 31.99
C LYS A 207 6.41 6.52 31.36
N THR A 208 5.66 7.30 30.60
CA THR A 208 4.53 6.81 29.79
C THR A 208 5.02 6.40 28.39
N LEU A 209 4.36 5.45 27.75
CA LEU A 209 4.70 5.07 26.37
C LEU A 209 4.62 6.25 25.40
N PRO A 210 3.57 7.11 25.40
CA PRO A 210 3.52 8.24 24.47
C PRO A 210 4.71 9.20 24.62
N ASP A 211 5.11 9.52 25.85
CA ASP A 211 6.28 10.40 26.08
C ASP A 211 7.57 9.75 25.56
N LEU A 212 7.70 8.43 25.71
CA LEU A 212 8.84 7.69 25.17
C LEU A 212 8.84 7.66 23.63
N LEU A 213 7.68 7.63 22.98
CA LEU A 213 7.61 7.76 21.52
C LEU A 213 8.10 9.13 21.06
N ASP A 214 7.68 10.21 21.73
CA ASP A 214 8.14 11.57 21.45
C ASP A 214 9.67 11.70 21.61
N GLU A 215 10.21 11.12 22.69
CA GLU A 215 11.66 11.11 22.93
C GLU A 215 12.44 10.27 21.90
N ILE A 216 11.91 9.10 21.50
CA ILE A 216 12.52 8.25 20.46
C ILE A 216 12.54 8.98 19.11
N ARG A 217 11.47 9.69 18.76
CA ARG A 217 11.40 10.52 17.55
C ARG A 217 12.44 11.65 17.57
N ALA A 218 12.65 12.26 18.74
CA ALA A 218 13.64 13.32 18.92
C ALA A 218 15.08 12.79 18.79
N ASP A 219 15.33 11.53 19.17
CA ASP A 219 16.62 10.86 19.00
C ASP A 219 16.91 10.57 17.52
N LYS A 220 17.86 11.33 16.94
CA LYS A 220 18.25 11.20 15.52
C LYS A 220 19.02 9.93 15.21
N LYS A 221 19.64 9.27 16.20
CA LYS A 221 20.31 8.01 15.98
C LYS A 221 19.27 6.89 15.84
N LEU A 222 18.27 6.84 16.71
CA LEU A 222 17.17 5.87 16.60
C LEU A 222 16.28 6.12 15.38
N SER A 223 15.77 7.35 15.22
CA SER A 223 14.83 7.67 14.13
C SER A 223 15.43 7.54 12.72
N ARG A 224 16.76 7.46 12.59
CA ARG A 224 17.45 7.22 11.30
C ARG A 224 18.08 5.84 11.20
N ALA A 225 18.03 5.03 12.26
CA ALA A 225 18.69 3.72 12.26
C ALA A 225 18.05 2.74 11.27
N ALA A 226 16.73 2.77 11.04
CA ALA A 226 16.12 1.93 10.01
C ALA A 226 16.40 2.45 8.59
N GLU A 227 16.82 1.56 7.70
CA GLU A 227 17.14 1.83 6.29
C GLU A 227 16.33 0.96 5.35
N TRP A 228 16.14 1.42 4.10
CA TRP A 228 15.34 0.70 3.11
C TRP A 228 15.90 -0.69 2.78
N ALA A 229 17.22 -0.86 2.80
CA ALA A 229 17.89 -2.12 2.51
C ALA A 229 17.80 -3.18 3.63
N ASP A 230 17.43 -2.80 4.85
CA ASP A 230 17.29 -3.77 5.96
C ASP A 230 16.15 -4.76 5.68
N GLY A 231 16.41 -6.07 5.78
CA GLY A 231 15.35 -7.08 5.65
C GLY A 231 14.29 -6.92 6.74
N ASN A 232 14.73 -6.94 8.01
CA ASN A 232 13.90 -6.59 9.16
C ASN A 232 14.40 -5.29 9.80
N LYS A 233 13.57 -4.24 9.80
CA LYS A 233 13.99 -2.90 10.23
C LYS A 233 14.36 -2.80 11.72
N ILE A 234 13.90 -3.72 12.56
CA ILE A 234 14.31 -3.80 13.97
C ILE A 234 15.62 -4.57 14.08
N ARG A 235 15.63 -5.83 13.64
CA ARG A 235 16.77 -6.75 13.78
C ARG A 235 18.02 -6.28 13.05
N ASP A 236 17.86 -5.93 11.78
CA ASP A 236 18.98 -5.59 10.88
C ASP A 236 19.26 -4.07 10.89
N GLY A 237 18.30 -3.28 11.39
CA GLY A 237 18.40 -1.83 11.52
C GLY A 237 18.65 -1.35 12.94
N ILE A 238 17.57 -1.14 13.70
CA ILE A 238 17.63 -0.55 15.05
C ILE A 238 18.64 -1.26 15.96
N LEU A 239 18.60 -2.59 16.04
CA LEU A 239 19.47 -3.37 16.93
C LEU A 239 20.92 -3.48 16.45
N VAL A 240 21.23 -3.09 15.21
CA VAL A 240 22.61 -3.01 14.72
C VAL A 240 23.19 -1.62 14.96
N ARG A 241 22.40 -0.57 14.70
CA ARG A 241 22.90 0.82 14.63
C ARG A 241 22.59 1.67 15.87
N ALA A 242 21.58 1.29 16.64
CA ALA A 242 21.09 2.06 17.78
C ALA A 242 20.61 1.16 18.95
N HIS A 243 21.29 0.03 19.15
CA HIS A 243 20.95 -0.94 20.20
C HIS A 243 20.90 -0.31 21.60
N ASP A 244 21.94 0.43 21.98
CA ASP A 244 22.08 0.97 23.33
C ASP A 244 21.07 2.10 23.59
N GLU A 245 20.80 2.93 22.58
CA GLU A 245 19.71 3.90 22.63
C GLU A 245 18.36 3.20 22.79
N MET A 246 18.11 2.11 22.06
CA MET A 246 16.86 1.38 22.17
C MET A 246 16.68 0.81 23.59
N LEU A 247 17.72 0.19 24.15
CA LEU A 247 17.70 -0.30 25.54
C LEU A 247 17.43 0.84 26.53
N LYS A 248 18.12 1.98 26.38
CA LYS A 248 17.92 3.16 27.24
C LYS A 248 16.46 3.62 27.29
N TYR A 249 15.74 3.63 26.16
CA TYR A 249 14.33 4.02 26.14
C TYR A 249 13.41 2.90 26.66
N ALA A 250 13.67 1.65 26.27
CA ALA A 250 12.89 0.51 26.72
C ALA A 250 12.83 0.43 28.25
N THR A 251 13.98 0.53 28.93
CA THR A 251 14.07 0.38 30.40
C THR A 251 13.39 1.49 31.20
N GLN A 252 12.93 2.58 30.55
CA GLN A 252 12.23 3.68 31.20
C GLN A 252 10.72 3.44 31.37
N TRP A 253 10.17 2.44 30.69
CA TRP A 253 8.80 1.99 30.90
C TRP A 253 8.78 0.82 31.89
N VAL A 254 8.09 0.98 33.03
CA VAL A 254 8.12 0.02 34.15
C VAL A 254 6.71 -0.42 34.51
N VAL A 255 6.49 -1.73 34.45
CA VAL A 255 5.28 -2.41 34.91
C VAL A 255 5.54 -3.04 36.27
N THR A 256 4.59 -2.89 37.17
CA THR A 256 4.60 -3.43 38.54
C THR A 256 3.24 -4.06 38.83
N PRO A 257 3.13 -4.93 39.85
CA PRO A 257 1.83 -5.45 40.26
C PRO A 257 0.79 -4.37 40.57
N LEU A 258 1.21 -3.20 41.09
CA LEU A 258 0.32 -2.11 41.48
C LEU A 258 -0.23 -1.31 40.31
N ASN A 259 0.51 -1.20 39.20
CA ASN A 259 0.11 -0.41 38.03
C ASN A 259 -0.24 -1.28 36.82
N LEU A 260 -0.35 -2.60 36.97
CA LEU A 260 -0.60 -3.56 35.87
C LEU A 260 -1.85 -3.21 35.06
N GLU A 261 -2.95 -2.81 35.73
CA GLU A 261 -4.20 -2.39 35.07
C GLU A 261 -3.99 -1.12 34.23
N GLU A 262 -3.41 -0.07 34.82
CA GLU A 262 -3.13 1.21 34.13
C GLU A 262 -2.18 1.00 32.95
N LYS A 263 -1.08 0.26 33.17
CA LYS A 263 -0.09 -0.03 32.12
C LYS A 263 -0.63 -0.90 31.00
N THR A 264 -1.62 -1.76 31.29
CA THR A 264 -2.31 -2.53 30.24
C THR A 264 -3.12 -1.59 29.34
N ALA A 265 -3.89 -0.67 29.94
CA ALA A 265 -4.65 0.31 29.17
C ALA A 265 -3.74 1.31 28.43
N GLU A 266 -2.65 1.75 29.05
CA GLU A 266 -1.63 2.61 28.44
C GLU A 266 -1.01 1.96 27.20
N MET A 267 -0.63 0.68 27.28
CA MET A 267 -0.06 -0.08 26.16
C MET A 267 -1.05 -0.26 25.01
N ILE A 268 -2.32 -0.57 25.31
CA ILE A 268 -3.38 -0.71 24.30
C ILE A 268 -3.64 0.63 23.61
N SER A 269 -3.89 1.68 24.38
CA SER A 269 -4.18 3.02 23.88
C SER A 269 -3.02 3.58 23.05
N THR A 270 -1.78 3.39 23.52
CA THR A 270 -0.59 3.88 22.81
C THR A 270 -0.33 3.11 21.52
N SER A 271 -0.53 1.78 21.52
CA SER A 271 -0.42 0.97 20.30
C SER A 271 -1.35 1.48 19.20
N ILE A 272 -2.61 1.79 19.55
CA ILE A 272 -3.60 2.34 18.64
C ILE A 272 -3.22 3.76 18.21
N TYR A 273 -2.75 4.59 19.15
CA TYR A 273 -2.33 5.96 18.86
C TYR A 273 -1.23 6.02 17.80
N PHE A 274 -0.11 5.30 17.97
CA PHE A 274 0.97 5.38 16.97
C PHE A 274 0.62 4.64 15.67
N THR A 275 -0.27 3.66 15.71
CA THR A 275 -0.77 2.99 14.50
C THR A 275 -1.63 3.92 13.65
N ALA A 276 -2.57 4.65 14.29
CA ALA A 276 -3.51 5.51 13.58
C ALA A 276 -2.92 6.88 13.24
N ALA A 277 -2.12 7.49 14.11
CA ALA A 277 -1.62 8.85 13.94
C ALA A 277 -0.39 8.94 13.02
N ALA A 278 0.23 7.81 12.68
CA ALA A 278 1.37 7.72 11.75
C ALA A 278 0.97 7.92 10.27
N GLN A 279 0.25 9.00 9.99
CA GLN A 279 -0.21 9.36 8.64
C GLN A 279 0.83 10.24 7.92
N HIS A 280 0.73 10.30 6.58
CA HIS A 280 1.63 11.07 5.73
C HIS A 280 0.87 11.97 4.74
N PRO A 281 0.22 13.06 5.21
CA PRO A 281 -0.48 14.00 4.34
C PRO A 281 0.43 14.56 3.23
N PRO A 282 -0.10 14.87 2.03
CA PRO A 282 -1.52 14.73 1.61
C PRO A 282 -1.84 13.34 1.04
N LYS A 283 -1.07 12.28 1.37
CA LYS A 283 -1.34 10.92 0.87
C LYS A 283 -2.64 10.39 1.49
N GLN A 284 -3.25 9.43 0.78
CA GLN A 284 -4.40 8.69 1.29
C GLN A 284 -4.11 8.09 2.67
N VAL A 285 -5.14 8.06 3.51
CA VAL A 285 -5.06 7.42 4.82
C VAL A 285 -4.83 5.93 4.63
N LYS A 286 -3.72 5.44 5.18
CA LYS A 286 -3.36 4.02 5.20
C LYS A 286 -2.81 3.68 6.58
N ILE A 287 -2.99 2.42 6.99
CA ILE A 287 -2.49 1.92 8.27
C ILE A 287 -1.21 1.12 8.04
N ASP A 288 -0.14 1.45 8.77
CA ASP A 288 1.12 0.72 8.66
C ASP A 288 0.95 -0.74 9.12
N PHE A 289 1.36 -1.66 8.25
CA PHE A 289 1.25 -3.10 8.46
C PHE A 289 1.98 -3.57 9.72
N TYR A 290 3.14 -3.02 10.06
CA TYR A 290 3.91 -3.48 11.23
C TYR A 290 3.32 -2.93 12.53
N TYR A 291 2.87 -1.68 12.52
CA TYR A 291 2.23 -1.07 13.69
C TYR A 291 0.92 -1.73 14.08
N MET A 292 0.09 -2.14 13.11
CA MET A 292 -1.16 -2.84 13.43
C MET A 292 -0.94 -4.17 14.16
N HIS A 293 0.23 -4.83 14.05
CA HIS A 293 0.52 -6.05 14.82
C HIS A 293 0.65 -5.76 16.32
N CYS A 294 1.23 -4.60 16.69
CA CYS A 294 1.27 -4.15 18.08
C CYS A 294 -0.15 -3.95 18.63
N THR A 295 -1.03 -3.37 17.82
CA THR A 295 -2.45 -3.14 18.15
C THR A 295 -3.22 -4.45 18.24
N ASN A 296 -3.12 -5.32 17.25
CA ASN A 296 -3.80 -6.62 17.19
C ASN A 296 -3.35 -7.58 18.30
N ALA A 297 -2.11 -7.49 18.78
CA ALA A 297 -1.64 -8.24 19.94
C ALA A 297 -2.12 -7.64 21.28
N SER A 298 -2.33 -6.33 21.34
CA SER A 298 -2.65 -5.61 22.59
C SER A 298 -3.97 -6.04 23.22
N ILE A 299 -4.95 -6.45 22.39
CA ILE A 299 -6.30 -6.85 22.82
C ILE A 299 -6.30 -8.03 23.81
N PHE A 300 -5.29 -8.90 23.78
CA PHE A 300 -5.30 -10.12 24.60
C PHE A 300 -4.79 -9.92 26.03
N PHE A 301 -4.17 -8.78 26.35
CA PHE A 301 -3.60 -8.55 27.68
C PHE A 301 -4.65 -8.51 28.81
N PRO A 302 -5.85 -7.92 28.63
CA PRO A 302 -6.95 -8.10 29.58
C PRO A 302 -7.32 -9.56 29.84
N THR A 303 -7.25 -10.42 28.81
CA THR A 303 -7.48 -11.88 28.95
C THR A 303 -6.37 -12.54 29.76
N PHE A 304 -5.11 -12.26 29.44
CA PHE A 304 -3.96 -12.80 30.19
C PHE A 304 -3.99 -12.37 31.67
N ASN A 305 -4.39 -11.12 31.93
CA ASN A 305 -4.50 -10.60 33.29
C ASN A 305 -5.58 -11.32 34.12
N LYS A 306 -6.61 -11.89 33.49
CA LYS A 306 -7.69 -12.64 34.15
C LYS A 306 -7.32 -14.09 34.46
N LEU A 307 -6.21 -14.63 33.93
CA LEU A 307 -5.79 -16.00 34.20
C LEU A 307 -5.42 -16.17 35.67
N THR A 308 -6.19 -16.97 36.41
CA THR A 308 -6.02 -17.15 37.87
C THR A 308 -4.85 -18.04 38.23
N PHE A 309 -4.44 -18.95 37.34
CA PHE A 309 -3.30 -19.84 37.55
C PHE A 309 -1.94 -19.16 37.33
N LEU A 310 -1.92 -18.01 36.66
CA LEU A 310 -0.70 -17.29 36.32
C LEU A 310 -0.37 -16.27 37.42
N PRO A 311 0.83 -16.34 38.04
CA PRO A 311 1.22 -15.39 39.07
C PRO A 311 1.30 -13.97 38.52
N VAL A 312 1.10 -12.96 39.38
CA VAL A 312 1.06 -11.55 38.95
C VAL A 312 2.39 -11.11 38.36
N GLU A 313 3.51 -11.67 38.83
CA GLU A 313 4.86 -11.42 38.35
C GLU A 313 5.03 -11.85 36.89
N ALA A 314 4.42 -12.96 36.48
CA ALA A 314 4.45 -13.42 35.09
C ALA A 314 3.58 -12.53 34.19
N LYS A 315 2.44 -12.04 34.68
CA LYS A 315 1.59 -11.06 33.97
C LYS A 315 2.33 -9.74 33.74
N VAL A 316 2.99 -9.25 34.80
CA VAL A 316 3.85 -8.07 34.75
C VAL A 316 4.96 -8.25 33.72
N ARG A 317 5.67 -9.39 33.75
CA ARG A 317 6.73 -9.70 32.79
C ARG A 317 6.21 -9.73 31.35
N LEU A 318 5.10 -10.41 31.10
CA LEU A 318 4.49 -10.47 29.76
C LEU A 318 4.13 -9.08 29.22
N LEU A 319 3.54 -8.23 30.06
CA LEU A 319 3.21 -6.86 29.66
C LEU A 319 4.47 -6.01 29.46
N GLN A 320 5.47 -6.15 30.33
CA GLN A 320 6.75 -5.45 30.25
C GLN A 320 7.46 -5.71 28.92
N LEU A 321 7.53 -6.99 28.49
CA LEU A 321 8.14 -7.38 27.23
C LEU A 321 7.36 -6.86 26.01
N LYS A 322 6.03 -6.79 26.10
CA LYS A 322 5.20 -6.18 25.04
C LYS A 322 5.54 -4.71 24.84
N GLY A 323 5.63 -3.92 25.90
CA GLY A 323 6.01 -2.51 25.80
C GLY A 323 7.42 -2.30 25.24
N TYR A 324 8.39 -3.15 25.59
CA TYR A 324 9.74 -3.09 25.01
C TYR A 324 9.75 -3.30 23.50
N LEU A 325 8.93 -4.23 22.99
CA LEU A 325 8.82 -4.47 21.55
C LEU A 325 8.04 -3.35 20.84
N ASP A 326 6.98 -2.81 21.45
CA ASP A 326 6.23 -1.68 20.89
C ASP A 326 7.12 -0.45 20.71
N LEU A 327 7.95 -0.14 21.72
CA LEU A 327 8.94 0.94 21.65
C LEU A 327 9.99 0.71 20.56
N ALA A 328 10.36 -0.54 20.27
CA ALA A 328 11.27 -0.87 19.16
C ALA A 328 10.57 -0.87 17.79
N MET A 329 9.26 -1.12 17.74
CA MET A 329 8.49 -1.10 16.51
C MET A 329 8.42 0.30 15.92
N TYR A 330 8.20 1.33 16.74
CA TYR A 330 8.07 2.72 16.29
C TYR A 330 9.28 3.29 15.49
N PRO A 331 10.53 3.22 15.98
CA PRO A 331 11.68 3.68 15.19
C PRO A 331 11.97 2.78 13.98
N SER A 332 11.40 1.56 13.92
CA SER A 332 11.55 0.69 12.75
C SER A 332 10.97 1.30 11.47
N ARG A 333 10.01 2.24 11.57
CA ARG A 333 9.50 3.04 10.45
C ARG A 333 10.02 4.48 10.46
N ARG A 334 11.20 4.71 11.05
CA ARG A 334 11.83 6.03 11.21
C ARG A 334 11.04 7.04 12.06
N SER A 335 10.24 6.56 13.02
CA SER A 335 9.53 7.40 13.99
C SER A 335 8.71 8.54 13.34
N PRO A 336 7.75 8.22 12.46
CA PRO A 336 7.00 9.21 11.69
C PRO A 336 6.18 10.15 12.57
N PRO A 337 5.73 11.30 12.01
CA PRO A 337 4.55 12.03 12.41
C PRO A 337 3.59 11.34 13.35
N LEU A 338 3.34 11.71 14.61
CA LEU A 338 2.12 11.23 15.26
C LEU A 338 1.07 12.34 15.23
N LEU A 339 0.43 12.46 14.07
CA LEU A 339 -0.49 13.53 13.72
C LEU A 339 -1.89 13.25 14.29
N LEU A 340 -2.15 13.71 15.52
CA LEU A 340 -3.47 13.54 16.13
C LEU A 340 -4.57 14.30 15.36
N GLU A 341 -4.20 15.39 14.69
CA GLU A 341 -5.14 16.18 13.89
C GLU A 341 -5.77 15.35 12.77
N GLU A 342 -4.99 14.51 12.09
CA GLU A 342 -5.44 13.61 11.02
C GLU A 342 -6.50 12.62 11.48
N ILE A 343 -6.50 12.25 12.76
CA ILE A 343 -7.57 11.43 13.35
C ILE A 343 -8.76 12.32 13.71
N SER A 344 -8.50 13.43 14.39
CA SER A 344 -9.55 14.30 14.93
C SER A 344 -10.39 14.98 13.86
N SER A 345 -9.80 15.30 12.69
CA SER A 345 -10.46 15.93 11.55
C SER A 345 -10.99 14.91 10.53
N TYR A 346 -10.64 13.63 10.67
CA TYR A 346 -11.03 12.59 9.71
C TYR A 346 -12.55 12.56 9.47
N VAL A 347 -12.95 12.49 8.21
CA VAL A 347 -14.35 12.39 7.79
C VAL A 347 -14.57 11.00 7.21
N PRO A 348 -15.34 10.12 7.89
CA PRO A 348 -15.61 8.77 7.41
C PRO A 348 -16.24 8.74 6.02
N ALA A 349 -15.78 7.83 5.17
CA ALA A 349 -16.26 7.71 3.79
C ALA A 349 -17.76 7.35 3.70
N LYS A 350 -18.31 6.68 4.72
CA LYS A 350 -19.71 6.27 4.80
C LYS A 350 -20.52 7.04 5.85
N LEU A 351 -20.07 8.24 6.23
CA LEU A 351 -20.75 9.09 7.21
C LEU A 351 -22.20 9.40 6.81
N GLU A 352 -22.43 9.82 5.56
CA GLU A 352 -23.77 10.17 5.06
C GLU A 352 -24.70 8.96 4.92
N ASN A 353 -24.14 7.76 4.75
CA ASN A 353 -24.89 6.50 4.70
C ASN A 353 -25.33 6.02 6.09
N GLY A 354 -24.88 6.68 7.16
CA GLY A 354 -25.15 6.23 8.54
C GLY A 354 -24.39 4.97 8.94
N GLU A 355 -23.29 4.64 8.25
CA GLU A 355 -22.48 3.43 8.49
C GLU A 355 -21.12 3.75 9.16
N ALA A 356 -21.01 4.93 9.78
CA ALA A 356 -19.79 5.39 10.44
C ALA A 356 -19.74 5.07 11.94
N ASP A 357 -20.78 4.48 12.50
CA ASP A 357 -20.80 4.00 13.88
C ASP A 357 -20.27 2.55 13.97
N TRP A 358 -20.02 2.05 15.19
CA TRP A 358 -19.51 0.68 15.37
C TRP A 358 -20.32 -0.42 14.65
N PRO A 359 -21.67 -0.41 14.68
CA PRO A 359 -22.46 -1.30 13.84
C PRO A 359 -22.15 -1.26 12.35
N GLY A 360 -22.10 -0.07 11.75
CA GLY A 360 -21.75 0.10 10.34
C GLY A 360 -20.32 -0.37 10.05
N ILE A 361 -19.35 0.06 10.88
CA ILE A 361 -17.94 -0.32 10.77
C ILE A 361 -17.77 -1.84 10.80
N PHE A 362 -18.36 -2.54 11.78
CA PHE A 362 -18.23 -3.99 11.87
C PHE A 362 -18.92 -4.72 10.73
N ASN A 363 -20.11 -4.28 10.31
CA ASN A 363 -20.78 -4.88 9.17
C ASN A 363 -19.94 -4.74 7.89
N ARG A 364 -19.29 -3.60 7.68
CA ARG A 364 -18.36 -3.40 6.55
C ARG A 364 -17.13 -4.29 6.69
N LEU A 365 -16.49 -4.35 7.86
CA LEU A 365 -15.34 -5.22 8.13
C LEU A 365 -15.64 -6.71 7.95
N TRP A 366 -16.85 -7.17 8.29
CA TRP A 366 -17.29 -8.55 8.02
C TRP A 366 -17.35 -8.85 6.51
N ASN A 367 -17.78 -7.85 5.74
CA ASN A 367 -18.07 -7.98 4.33
C ASN A 367 -16.89 -7.56 3.42
N PHE A 368 -15.81 -7.04 3.98
CA PHE A 368 -14.57 -6.78 3.26
C PHE A 368 -13.75 -8.06 3.03
N GLU A 369 -13.17 -8.21 1.83
CA GLU A 369 -12.34 -9.37 1.46
C GLU A 369 -10.87 -9.10 1.76
N ASP A 370 -10.41 -9.63 2.89
CA ASP A 370 -9.00 -9.67 3.29
C ASP A 370 -8.65 -10.99 4.00
N ASP A 371 -7.39 -11.11 4.42
CA ASP A 371 -6.92 -12.22 5.23
C ASP A 371 -7.24 -12.07 6.74
N GLY A 372 -8.02 -11.05 7.13
CA GLY A 372 -8.51 -10.78 8.48
C GLY A 372 -7.79 -9.67 9.24
N HIS A 373 -6.82 -8.96 8.63
CA HIS A 373 -6.11 -7.86 9.29
C HIS A 373 -7.02 -6.69 9.66
N ALA A 374 -7.91 -6.28 8.77
CA ALA A 374 -8.78 -5.12 8.98
C ALA A 374 -9.76 -5.37 10.13
N VAL A 375 -10.45 -6.53 10.14
CA VAL A 375 -11.43 -6.83 11.19
C VAL A 375 -10.77 -7.04 12.56
N LYS A 376 -9.56 -7.63 12.60
CA LYS A 376 -8.73 -7.69 13.82
C LYS A 376 -8.44 -6.28 14.36
N LEU A 377 -8.03 -5.37 13.47
CA LEU A 377 -7.71 -4.00 13.83
C LEU A 377 -8.94 -3.27 14.39
N GLY A 378 -10.08 -3.34 13.69
CA GLY A 378 -11.34 -2.75 14.17
C GLY A 378 -11.76 -3.29 15.54
N ARG A 379 -11.65 -4.61 15.75
CA ARG A 379 -11.91 -5.26 17.05
C ARG A 379 -10.97 -4.73 18.15
N ALA A 380 -9.68 -4.60 17.85
CA ALA A 380 -8.69 -4.07 18.80
C ALA A 380 -8.91 -2.59 19.13
N VAL A 381 -9.31 -1.77 18.16
CA VAL A 381 -9.66 -0.36 18.38
C VAL A 381 -10.88 -0.24 19.30
N ARG A 382 -11.92 -1.04 19.08
CA ARG A 382 -13.09 -1.08 19.97
C ARG A 382 -12.73 -1.54 21.39
N ASN A 383 -11.83 -2.51 21.53
CA ASN A 383 -11.30 -2.86 22.85
C ASN A 383 -10.58 -1.68 23.50
N GLY A 384 -9.76 -0.96 22.73
CA GLY A 384 -9.05 0.25 23.17
C GLY A 384 -9.97 1.29 23.77
N GLU A 385 -11.09 1.58 23.11
CA GLU A 385 -12.13 2.48 23.62
C GLU A 385 -12.67 2.01 24.99
N ILE A 386 -13.05 0.73 25.08
CA ILE A 386 -13.65 0.15 26.29
C ILE A 386 -12.67 0.23 27.48
N VAL A 387 -11.41 -0.19 27.27
CA VAL A 387 -10.42 -0.24 28.37
C VAL A 387 -9.87 1.13 28.73
N SER A 388 -9.86 2.09 27.79
CA SER A 388 -9.31 3.43 28.03
C SER A 388 -10.33 4.36 28.69
N LYS A 389 -11.64 4.08 28.59
CA LYS A 389 -12.72 4.96 29.08
C LYS A 389 -12.53 5.45 30.52
N LYS A 390 -12.25 4.54 31.46
CA LYS A 390 -12.00 4.87 32.87
C LYS A 390 -10.85 5.89 33.02
N TRP A 391 -9.78 5.70 32.26
CA TRP A 391 -8.57 6.53 32.34
C TRP A 391 -8.75 7.88 31.66
N GLU A 392 -9.55 7.92 30.60
CA GLU A 392 -10.01 9.16 29.97
C GLU A 392 -10.82 10.01 30.96
N GLU A 393 -11.78 9.39 31.67
CA GLU A 393 -12.61 10.02 32.70
C GLU A 393 -11.79 10.49 33.91
N GLU A 394 -10.74 9.75 34.29
CA GLU A 394 -9.76 10.17 35.31
C GLU A 394 -8.80 11.28 34.83
N GLY A 395 -8.85 11.68 33.55
CA GLY A 395 -8.02 12.76 33.01
C GLY A 395 -6.55 12.38 32.84
N ARG A 396 -6.22 11.10 32.64
CA ARG A 396 -4.83 10.67 32.42
C ARG A 396 -4.26 11.26 31.14
N GLU A 397 -3.13 11.97 31.24
CA GLU A 397 -2.51 12.68 30.11
C GLU A 397 -2.00 11.74 29.01
N TRP A 398 -1.63 10.50 29.35
CA TRP A 398 -1.16 9.51 28.38
C TRP A 398 -2.27 9.00 27.45
N VAL A 399 -3.55 9.22 27.77
CA VAL A 399 -4.67 8.88 26.89
C VAL A 399 -4.73 9.91 25.76
N ARG A 400 -4.13 9.60 24.61
CA ARG A 400 -4.09 10.51 23.45
C ARG A 400 -5.35 10.42 22.58
N ILE A 401 -5.95 9.24 22.46
CA ILE A 401 -7.19 8.99 21.71
C ILE A 401 -8.39 9.10 22.65
N LYS A 402 -9.39 9.91 22.30
CA LYS A 402 -10.51 10.26 23.18
C LYS A 402 -11.84 10.35 22.44
N GLY A 403 -12.94 10.03 23.12
CA GLY A 403 -14.31 10.19 22.60
C GLY A 403 -14.50 9.68 21.16
N PHE A 404 -14.99 10.55 20.27
CA PHE A 404 -15.30 10.18 18.88
C PHE A 404 -14.07 9.76 18.04
N MET A 405 -12.84 10.00 18.51
CA MET A 405 -11.64 9.55 17.80
C MET A 405 -11.61 8.02 17.65
N TRP A 406 -12.19 7.26 18.57
CA TRP A 406 -12.23 5.80 18.49
C TRP A 406 -13.00 5.29 17.26
N GLU A 407 -14.20 5.82 17.01
CA GLU A 407 -14.98 5.50 15.80
C GLU A 407 -14.30 6.03 14.54
N LYS A 408 -13.64 7.21 14.60
CA LYS A 408 -12.86 7.71 13.47
C LYS A 408 -11.72 6.77 13.10
N ILE A 409 -10.97 6.24 14.07
CA ILE A 409 -9.92 5.25 13.81
C ILE A 409 -10.53 3.95 13.26
N GLY A 410 -11.68 3.52 13.79
CA GLY A 410 -12.43 2.38 13.25
C GLY A 410 -12.79 2.57 11.78
N ASN A 411 -13.25 3.76 11.40
CA ASN A 411 -13.50 4.14 10.02
C ASN A 411 -12.22 4.23 9.20
N MET A 412 -11.14 4.85 9.70
CA MET A 412 -9.84 4.88 9.01
C MET A 412 -9.37 3.45 8.66
N ALA A 413 -9.57 2.49 9.56
CA ALA A 413 -9.19 1.10 9.31
C ALA A 413 -9.96 0.50 8.11
N ILE A 414 -11.29 0.58 8.09
CA ILE A 414 -12.11 0.02 7.00
C ILE A 414 -12.04 0.86 5.72
N ASP A 415 -12.11 2.18 5.82
CA ASP A 415 -12.01 3.09 4.68
C ASP A 415 -10.65 2.93 3.98
N SER A 416 -9.56 2.74 4.73
CA SER A 416 -8.23 2.57 4.13
C SER A 416 -8.08 1.31 3.26
N VAL A 417 -8.90 0.27 3.50
CA VAL A 417 -8.86 -0.97 2.71
C VAL A 417 -9.94 -0.99 1.63
N GLU A 418 -11.08 -0.34 1.87
CA GLU A 418 -12.12 -0.13 0.85
C GLU A 418 -11.72 0.92 -0.20
N ASP A 419 -10.86 1.86 0.16
CA ASP A 419 -10.24 2.77 -0.78
C ASP A 419 -9.26 1.96 -1.65
N THR A 420 -9.80 1.47 -2.77
CA THR A 420 -9.06 0.78 -3.85
C THR A 420 -8.06 1.69 -4.55
N GLY A 421 -7.86 2.91 -4.03
CA GLY A 421 -7.34 4.02 -4.77
C GLY A 421 -8.35 4.33 -5.85
N VAL A 422 -9.25 5.29 -5.61
CA VAL A 422 -9.71 6.06 -6.76
C VAL A 422 -8.42 6.66 -7.32
N PRO A 423 -7.94 6.23 -8.51
CA PRO A 423 -6.82 6.90 -9.15
C PRO A 423 -7.21 8.36 -9.17
N CYS A 424 -6.38 9.26 -8.65
CA CYS A 424 -6.78 10.63 -8.32
C CYS A 424 -7.12 11.50 -9.56
N GLY A 425 -7.62 10.91 -10.65
CA GLY A 425 -8.11 11.55 -11.86
C GLY A 425 -8.96 10.69 -12.81
N GLY A 426 -9.17 9.37 -12.60
CA GLY A 426 -9.88 8.55 -13.61
C GLY A 426 -10.37 7.17 -13.15
N THR A 427 -11.34 6.61 -13.88
CA THR A 427 -11.88 5.25 -13.65
C THR A 427 -11.18 4.23 -14.53
N LEU A 428 -10.89 3.03 -14.01
CA LEU A 428 -10.43 1.92 -14.84
C LEU A 428 -11.46 1.59 -15.93
N PRO A 429 -11.03 1.02 -17.07
CA PRO A 429 -11.95 0.53 -18.08
C PRO A 429 -12.98 -0.44 -17.47
N ASN A 430 -14.26 -0.18 -17.71
CA ASN A 430 -15.38 -0.96 -17.18
C ASN A 430 -15.90 -2.01 -18.17
N GLY A 431 -15.16 -2.26 -19.25
CA GLY A 431 -15.44 -3.30 -20.24
C GLY A 431 -14.91 -4.67 -19.80
N PRO A 432 -15.41 -5.77 -20.39
CA PRO A 432 -14.90 -7.11 -20.12
C PRO A 432 -13.42 -7.22 -20.51
N LEU A 433 -12.59 -7.73 -19.60
CA LEU A 433 -11.17 -7.94 -19.85
C LEU A 433 -10.92 -9.28 -20.57
N PRO A 434 -9.99 -9.34 -21.54
CA PRO A 434 -9.62 -10.58 -22.21
C PRO A 434 -9.11 -11.63 -21.21
N THR A 435 -9.56 -12.88 -21.36
CA THR A 435 -9.10 -14.00 -20.51
C THR A 435 -7.89 -14.74 -21.08
N LYS A 436 -7.57 -14.48 -22.34
CA LYS A 436 -6.43 -15.03 -23.07
C LYS A 436 -5.82 -13.94 -23.94
N LEU A 437 -4.51 -14.01 -24.13
CA LEU A 437 -3.73 -13.10 -24.95
C LEU A 437 -2.77 -13.90 -25.83
N THR A 438 -2.58 -13.45 -27.05
CA THR A 438 -1.50 -13.88 -27.94
C THR A 438 -0.15 -13.41 -27.40
N PRO A 439 0.97 -14.07 -27.75
CA PRO A 439 2.30 -13.62 -27.33
C PRO A 439 2.61 -12.18 -27.77
N ALA A 440 2.14 -11.77 -28.95
CA ALA A 440 2.30 -10.40 -29.45
C ALA A 440 1.49 -9.39 -28.63
N ALA A 441 0.27 -9.73 -28.22
CA ALA A 441 -0.53 -8.88 -27.35
C ALA A 441 0.06 -8.76 -25.95
N VAL A 442 0.60 -9.85 -25.39
CA VAL A 442 1.34 -9.82 -24.11
C VAL A 442 2.53 -8.87 -24.20
N GLN A 443 3.36 -9.00 -25.24
CA GLN A 443 4.51 -8.12 -25.43
C GLN A 443 4.09 -6.65 -25.59
N THR A 444 3.02 -6.40 -26.35
CA THR A 444 2.48 -5.04 -26.56
C THR A 444 1.98 -4.43 -25.25
N LEU A 445 1.21 -5.18 -24.45
CA LEU A 445 0.71 -4.72 -23.14
C LEU A 445 1.83 -4.53 -22.12
N GLN A 446 2.86 -5.37 -22.15
CA GLN A 446 4.05 -5.19 -21.32
C GLN A 446 4.81 -3.92 -21.71
N LEU A 447 4.93 -3.62 -23.00
CA LEU A 447 5.57 -2.38 -23.44
C LEU A 447 4.76 -1.15 -23.02
N ILE A 448 3.44 -1.19 -23.17
CA ILE A 448 2.53 -0.14 -22.68
C ILE A 448 2.74 0.02 -21.17
N ALA A 449 2.54 -1.05 -20.37
CA ALA A 449 2.69 -0.98 -18.92
C ALA A 449 4.08 -0.49 -18.46
N ALA A 450 5.15 -0.87 -19.17
CA ALA A 450 6.49 -0.37 -18.88
C ALA A 450 6.63 1.14 -19.15
N ASN A 451 6.03 1.63 -20.24
CA ASN A 451 5.96 3.05 -20.54
C ASN A 451 5.17 3.81 -19.48
N GLU A 452 3.94 3.37 -19.16
CA GLU A 452 3.10 4.03 -18.17
C GLU A 452 3.77 4.10 -16.79
N LEU A 453 4.45 3.02 -16.37
CA LEU A 453 5.19 3.00 -15.10
C LEU A 453 6.41 3.94 -15.10
N PHE A 454 7.03 4.16 -16.25
CA PHE A 454 8.09 5.17 -16.42
C PHE A 454 7.52 6.58 -16.27
N GLU A 455 6.37 6.86 -16.89
CA GLU A 455 5.72 8.18 -16.82
C GLU A 455 5.21 8.49 -15.42
N VAL A 456 4.59 7.51 -14.75
CA VAL A 456 4.20 7.63 -13.34
C VAL A 456 5.40 8.02 -12.47
N ALA A 457 6.54 7.35 -12.66
CA ALA A 457 7.75 7.66 -11.92
C ALA A 457 8.27 9.08 -12.25
N TYR A 458 8.28 9.45 -13.53
CA TYR A 458 8.72 10.75 -14.00
C TYR A 458 7.91 11.90 -13.39
N PHE A 459 6.59 11.87 -13.54
CA PHE A 459 5.73 12.94 -13.04
C PHE A 459 5.65 12.96 -11.52
N THR A 460 5.77 11.80 -10.86
CA THR A 460 5.90 11.74 -9.39
C THR A 460 7.15 12.48 -8.91
N GLU A 461 8.29 12.28 -9.56
CA GLU A 461 9.54 12.98 -9.24
C GLU A 461 9.44 14.48 -9.55
N LEU A 462 8.87 14.85 -10.70
CA LEU A 462 8.65 16.25 -11.07
C LEU A 462 7.77 16.99 -10.05
N ILE A 463 6.63 16.41 -9.68
CA ILE A 463 5.73 16.97 -8.66
C ILE A 463 6.44 17.06 -7.31
N SER A 464 7.25 16.06 -6.95
CA SER A 464 8.07 16.10 -5.74
C SER A 464 9.05 17.28 -5.76
N ASN A 465 9.77 17.49 -6.86
CA ASN A 465 10.72 18.59 -7.00
C ASN A 465 10.03 19.96 -6.88
N ILE A 466 8.84 20.12 -7.48
CA ILE A 466 8.03 21.34 -7.38
C ILE A 466 7.56 21.56 -5.92
N THR A 467 6.93 20.56 -5.32
CA THR A 467 6.31 20.68 -3.99
C THR A 467 7.32 20.81 -2.86
N THR A 468 8.51 20.24 -3.03
CA THR A 468 9.63 20.37 -2.09
C THR A 468 10.51 21.60 -2.34
N LYS A 469 10.16 22.43 -3.34
CA LYS A 469 10.82 23.70 -3.68
C LYS A 469 12.30 23.51 -4.04
N VAL A 470 12.61 22.49 -4.84
CA VAL A 470 13.94 22.34 -5.44
C VAL A 470 14.21 23.56 -6.33
N PRO A 471 15.38 24.24 -6.20
CA PRO A 471 15.69 25.40 -7.03
C PRO A 471 15.59 25.10 -8.52
N GLY A 472 14.86 25.93 -9.27
CA GLY A 472 14.61 25.76 -10.71
C GLY A 472 13.36 24.96 -11.06
N TYR A 473 12.57 24.53 -10.06
CA TYR A 473 11.30 23.81 -10.21
C TYR A 473 10.08 24.62 -9.73
N GLU A 474 10.02 25.91 -10.07
CA GLU A 474 8.94 26.80 -9.65
C GLU A 474 7.83 26.92 -10.71
N CYS A 475 6.58 26.61 -10.35
CA CYS A 475 5.42 26.80 -11.22
C CYS A 475 4.22 27.40 -10.45
N ASP A 476 3.18 27.81 -11.18
CA ASP A 476 1.91 28.19 -10.58
C ASP A 476 1.06 26.97 -10.18
N GLN A 477 0.01 27.23 -9.40
CA GLN A 477 -0.87 26.18 -8.89
C GLN A 477 -1.64 25.45 -10.00
N TYR A 478 -1.93 26.12 -11.12
CA TYR A 478 -2.64 25.51 -12.23
C TYR A 478 -1.77 24.43 -12.88
N VAL A 479 -0.50 24.72 -13.12
CA VAL A 479 0.47 23.76 -13.67
C VAL A 479 0.66 22.57 -12.73
N LEU A 480 0.80 22.81 -11.43
CA LEU A 480 0.90 21.73 -10.44
C LEU A 480 -0.35 20.84 -10.43
N ASN A 481 -1.55 21.43 -10.52
CA ASN A 481 -2.80 20.68 -10.59
C ASN A 481 -2.89 19.84 -11.87
N SER A 482 -2.49 20.40 -13.01
CA SER A 482 -2.48 19.70 -14.29
C SER A 482 -1.48 18.54 -14.31
N LEU A 483 -0.25 18.74 -13.82
CA LEU A 483 0.74 17.65 -13.67
C LEU A 483 0.25 16.56 -12.72
N THR A 484 -0.47 16.96 -11.66
CA THR A 484 -1.11 16.00 -10.75
C THR A 484 -2.19 15.20 -11.49
N ALA A 485 -3.02 15.84 -12.32
CA ALA A 485 -4.00 15.13 -13.14
C ALA A 485 -3.33 14.15 -14.12
N VAL A 486 -2.24 14.56 -14.77
CA VAL A 486 -1.41 13.72 -15.65
C VAL A 486 -0.91 12.47 -14.92
N VAL A 487 -0.19 12.62 -13.80
CA VAL A 487 0.38 11.44 -13.11
C VAL A 487 -0.70 10.47 -12.63
N ASN A 488 -1.88 11.00 -12.28
CA ASN A 488 -3.02 10.17 -11.88
C ASN A 488 -3.60 9.41 -13.08
N GLN A 489 -3.60 10.02 -14.26
CA GLN A 489 -4.03 9.38 -15.49
C GLN A 489 -3.04 8.28 -15.91
N GLU A 490 -1.72 8.51 -15.79
CA GLU A 490 -0.72 7.47 -16.08
C GLU A 490 -0.79 6.28 -15.11
N GLN A 491 -1.19 6.52 -13.86
CA GLN A 491 -1.49 5.43 -12.94
C GLN A 491 -2.67 4.59 -13.40
N VAL A 492 -3.73 5.21 -13.95
CA VAL A 492 -4.87 4.50 -14.55
C VAL A 492 -4.41 3.66 -15.74
N HIS A 493 -3.60 4.23 -16.64
CA HIS A 493 -3.08 3.53 -17.80
C HIS A 493 -2.22 2.32 -17.41
N ALA A 494 -1.30 2.49 -16.45
CA ALA A 494 -0.45 1.42 -15.93
C ALA A 494 -1.29 0.29 -15.32
N LEU A 495 -2.30 0.65 -14.49
CA LEU A 495 -3.21 -0.30 -13.87
C LEU A 495 -4.08 -1.02 -14.90
N ALA A 496 -4.55 -0.33 -15.94
CA ALA A 496 -5.34 -0.93 -17.01
C ALA A 496 -4.53 -1.98 -17.78
N ALA A 497 -3.31 -1.64 -18.20
CA ALA A 497 -2.45 -2.56 -18.95
C ALA A 497 -2.04 -3.78 -18.10
N ASN A 498 -1.58 -3.56 -16.86
CA ASN A 498 -1.25 -4.66 -15.95
C ASN A 498 -2.48 -5.46 -15.50
N GLY A 499 -3.65 -4.83 -15.39
CA GLY A 499 -4.91 -5.49 -15.07
C GLY A 499 -5.32 -6.49 -16.15
N VAL A 500 -5.17 -6.14 -17.43
CA VAL A 500 -5.39 -7.06 -18.56
C VAL A 500 -4.40 -8.23 -18.50
N LEU A 501 -3.11 -7.96 -18.30
CA LEU A 501 -2.08 -9.01 -18.17
C LEU A 501 -2.40 -9.98 -17.03
N ALA A 502 -2.75 -9.45 -15.86
CA ALA A 502 -3.10 -10.24 -14.67
C ALA A 502 -4.38 -11.07 -14.90
N ASN A 503 -5.42 -10.49 -15.49
CA ASN A 503 -6.67 -11.19 -15.80
C ASN A 503 -6.44 -12.38 -16.75
N ALA A 504 -5.56 -12.20 -17.73
CA ALA A 504 -5.13 -13.27 -18.65
C ALA A 504 -4.04 -14.19 -18.06
N LYS A 505 -3.68 -14.05 -16.78
CA LYS A 505 -2.66 -14.84 -16.06
C LYS A 505 -1.25 -14.76 -16.66
N ASN A 506 -0.90 -13.61 -17.23
CA ASN A 506 0.44 -13.31 -17.75
C ASN A 506 1.24 -12.45 -16.76
N THR A 507 2.56 -12.42 -16.94
CA THR A 507 3.48 -11.62 -16.12
C THR A 507 3.23 -10.12 -16.32
N THR A 508 2.96 -9.42 -15.22
CA THR A 508 2.81 -7.96 -15.17
C THR A 508 4.16 -7.25 -15.13
N MET A 509 4.19 -6.00 -15.59
CA MET A 509 5.37 -5.16 -15.48
C MET A 509 5.46 -4.52 -14.09
N GLN A 510 6.68 -4.41 -13.58
CA GLN A 510 6.98 -3.80 -12.29
C GLN A 510 7.76 -2.49 -12.50
N PRO A 511 7.61 -1.51 -11.59
CA PRO A 511 8.40 -0.29 -11.63
C PRO A 511 9.91 -0.59 -11.55
N CYS A 512 10.72 0.24 -12.19
CA CYS A 512 12.18 0.18 -12.14
C CYS A 512 12.76 1.43 -11.46
N ASN A 513 14.08 1.45 -11.25
CA ASN A 513 14.79 2.68 -10.92
C ASN A 513 15.05 3.47 -12.20
N TYR A 514 14.63 4.73 -12.22
CA TYR A 514 14.83 5.63 -13.34
C TYR A 514 15.83 6.73 -12.97
N THR A 515 16.43 7.34 -13.99
CA THR A 515 17.27 8.53 -13.83
C THR A 515 16.96 9.44 -15.00
N PHE A 516 16.38 10.59 -14.71
CA PHE A 516 15.91 11.51 -15.74
C PHE A 516 16.91 12.64 -15.95
N PRO A 517 17.28 12.96 -17.21
CA PRO A 517 18.34 13.92 -17.50
C PRO A 517 17.81 15.37 -17.52
N VAL A 518 17.10 15.79 -16.47
CA VAL A 518 16.51 17.13 -16.35
C VAL A 518 16.89 17.76 -15.01
N THR A 519 17.16 19.07 -15.00
CA THR A 519 17.58 19.79 -13.78
C THR A 519 16.82 21.10 -13.55
N ASN A 520 15.82 21.40 -14.37
CA ASN A 520 14.95 22.56 -14.23
C ASN A 520 13.56 22.26 -14.81
N LEU A 521 12.57 23.07 -14.45
CA LEU A 521 11.18 22.88 -14.85
C LEU A 521 10.97 22.90 -16.36
N LYS A 522 11.65 23.78 -17.09
CA LYS A 522 11.47 23.92 -18.53
C LYS A 522 11.87 22.64 -19.25
N ASP A 523 13.05 22.13 -18.96
CA ASP A 523 13.53 20.85 -19.53
C ASP A 523 12.66 19.70 -19.03
N ALA A 524 12.17 19.78 -17.79
CA ALA A 524 11.28 18.77 -17.22
C ALA A 524 9.86 18.75 -17.82
N ILE A 525 9.44 19.80 -18.54
CA ILE A 525 8.19 19.81 -19.32
C ILE A 525 8.45 19.52 -20.80
N SER A 526 9.62 19.88 -21.34
CA SER A 526 10.01 19.51 -22.71
C SER A 526 10.21 18.00 -22.89
N LEU A 527 10.78 17.32 -21.89
CA LEU A 527 11.04 15.88 -21.99
C LEU A 527 9.74 15.04 -22.13
N PRO A 528 8.67 15.29 -21.35
CA PRO A 528 7.34 14.73 -21.58
C PRO A 528 6.79 14.92 -22.97
N GLU A 529 6.85 16.12 -23.53
CA GLU A 529 6.36 16.37 -24.88
C GLU A 529 7.03 15.44 -25.91
N THR A 530 8.32 15.15 -25.72
CA THR A 530 9.08 14.25 -26.59
C THR A 530 8.63 12.80 -26.44
N PHE A 531 8.59 12.26 -25.22
CA PHE A 531 8.25 10.84 -25.05
C PHE A 531 6.76 10.57 -25.30
N THR A 532 5.86 11.46 -24.87
CA THR A 532 4.42 11.34 -25.16
C THR A 532 4.13 11.41 -26.67
N SER A 533 4.86 12.25 -27.42
CA SER A 533 4.74 12.27 -28.89
C SER A 533 5.18 10.96 -29.55
N VAL A 534 6.21 10.29 -29.01
CA VAL A 534 6.63 8.96 -29.47
C VAL A 534 5.54 7.93 -29.17
N VAL A 535 4.97 7.96 -27.97
CA VAL A 535 3.88 7.07 -27.52
C VAL A 535 2.66 7.22 -28.41
N LEU A 536 2.22 8.46 -28.68
CA LEU A 536 1.14 8.76 -29.62
C LEU A 536 1.36 8.19 -31.03
N GLY A 537 2.60 8.15 -31.50
CA GLY A 537 2.95 7.57 -32.79
C GLY A 537 2.85 6.03 -32.84
N VAL A 538 2.95 5.35 -31.69
CA VAL A 538 3.01 3.88 -31.63
C VAL A 538 1.72 3.22 -31.15
N LEU A 539 0.90 3.88 -30.34
CA LEU A 539 -0.37 3.32 -29.85
C LEU A 539 -1.36 2.89 -30.96
N PRO A 540 -1.46 3.57 -32.12
CA PRO A 540 -2.26 3.07 -33.25
C PRO A 540 -1.81 1.70 -33.77
N LEU A 541 -0.52 1.38 -33.67
CA LEU A 541 0.01 0.06 -34.04
C LEU A 541 -0.44 -1.01 -33.04
N ALA A 542 -0.56 -0.67 -31.75
CA ALA A 542 -1.13 -1.56 -30.74
C ALA A 542 -2.61 -1.85 -31.03
N GLN A 543 -3.40 -0.84 -31.45
CA GLN A 543 -4.78 -1.06 -31.89
C GLN A 543 -4.86 -1.99 -33.10
N ALA A 544 -3.99 -1.79 -34.10
CA ALA A 544 -3.94 -2.65 -35.28
C ALA A 544 -3.58 -4.10 -34.90
N GLN A 545 -2.62 -4.28 -33.97
CA GLN A 545 -2.25 -5.58 -33.44
C GLN A 545 -3.44 -6.28 -32.77
N PHE A 546 -4.14 -5.60 -31.86
CA PHE A 546 -5.31 -6.17 -31.16
C PHE A 546 -6.50 -6.42 -32.08
N ALA A 547 -6.63 -5.65 -33.16
CA ALA A 547 -7.66 -5.86 -34.18
C ALA A 547 -7.38 -7.07 -35.09
N SER A 548 -6.10 -7.38 -35.33
CA SER A 548 -5.69 -8.40 -36.30
C SER A 548 -6.07 -9.84 -35.92
N ASP A 549 -6.24 -10.13 -34.62
CA ASP A 549 -6.58 -11.47 -34.11
C ASP A 549 -8.10 -11.75 -34.09
N GLY A 550 -8.93 -10.69 -34.05
CA GLY A 550 -10.40 -10.80 -34.11
C GLY A 550 -11.08 -11.51 -32.92
N GLY A 551 -10.32 -11.86 -31.86
CA GLY A 551 -10.78 -12.52 -30.63
C GLY A 551 -11.07 -11.55 -29.48
N ASP A 552 -10.95 -12.04 -28.23
CA ASP A 552 -11.20 -11.26 -26.99
C ASP A 552 -10.38 -9.94 -26.95
N GLU A 553 -9.22 -9.91 -27.61
CA GLU A 553 -8.32 -8.76 -27.72
C GLU A 553 -8.95 -7.55 -28.41
N ALA A 554 -9.97 -7.74 -29.25
CA ALA A 554 -10.70 -6.63 -29.89
C ALA A 554 -11.32 -5.68 -28.85
N GLY A 555 -11.61 -6.17 -27.64
CA GLY A 555 -12.07 -5.36 -26.51
C GLY A 555 -11.04 -4.32 -26.02
N LEU A 556 -9.76 -4.46 -26.38
CA LEU A 556 -8.69 -3.53 -26.02
C LEU A 556 -8.57 -2.34 -26.97
N ILE A 557 -9.13 -2.43 -28.19
CA ILE A 557 -9.11 -1.34 -29.18
C ILE A 557 -9.66 -0.02 -28.60
N PRO A 558 -10.86 0.02 -27.98
CA PRO A 558 -11.37 1.25 -27.38
C PRO A 558 -10.53 1.72 -26.17
N VAL A 559 -9.91 0.80 -25.43
CA VAL A 559 -9.04 1.14 -24.29
C VAL A 559 -7.79 1.87 -24.76
N VAL A 560 -7.09 1.34 -25.77
CA VAL A 560 -5.95 2.04 -26.38
C VAL A 560 -6.39 3.33 -27.05
N GLY A 561 -7.58 3.35 -27.67
CA GLY A 561 -8.15 4.57 -28.25
C GLY A 561 -8.35 5.68 -27.22
N SER A 562 -8.77 5.35 -26.00
CA SER A 562 -8.86 6.35 -24.92
C SER A 562 -7.51 6.83 -24.43
N ILE A 563 -6.50 5.96 -24.38
CA ILE A 563 -5.12 6.35 -24.03
C ILE A 563 -4.60 7.35 -25.08
N ILE A 564 -4.76 7.05 -26.37
CA ILE A 564 -4.39 7.97 -27.48
C ILE A 564 -5.05 9.35 -27.31
N GLY A 565 -6.35 9.39 -26.95
CA GLY A 565 -7.06 10.65 -26.71
C GLY A 565 -6.45 11.45 -25.55
N GLN A 566 -6.19 10.79 -24.42
CA GLN A 566 -5.60 11.41 -23.23
C GLN A 566 -4.18 11.93 -23.50
N GLU A 567 -3.32 11.11 -24.10
CA GLU A 567 -1.96 11.48 -24.46
C GLU A 567 -1.91 12.69 -25.42
N GLY A 568 -2.91 12.80 -26.30
CA GLY A 568 -3.10 13.95 -27.17
C GLY A 568 -3.41 15.23 -26.41
N GLU A 569 -4.29 15.16 -25.40
CA GLU A 569 -4.62 16.28 -24.52
C GLU A 569 -3.42 16.74 -23.69
N GLN A 570 -2.64 15.79 -23.16
CA GLN A 570 -1.41 16.07 -22.41
C GLN A 570 -0.36 16.75 -23.27
N THR A 571 -0.15 16.25 -24.49
CA THR A 571 0.73 16.88 -25.46
C THR A 571 0.32 18.33 -25.74
N GLY A 572 -1.00 18.59 -25.84
CA GLY A 572 -1.54 19.95 -25.95
C GLY A 572 -1.20 20.82 -24.73
N PHE A 573 -1.32 20.28 -23.53
CA PHE A 573 -0.96 20.96 -22.29
C PHE A 573 0.55 21.26 -22.19
N TYR A 574 1.43 20.32 -22.53
CA TYR A 574 2.88 20.56 -22.52
C TYR A 574 3.25 21.68 -23.49
N ARG A 575 2.64 21.71 -24.68
CA ARG A 575 2.85 22.77 -25.68
C ARG A 575 2.31 24.13 -25.25
N PHE A 576 1.31 24.19 -24.38
CA PHE A 576 0.86 25.44 -23.78
C PHE A 576 1.89 26.01 -22.80
N PHE A 577 2.66 25.15 -22.14
CA PHE A 577 3.73 25.53 -21.20
C PHE A 577 5.06 25.87 -21.91
N LEU A 578 5.33 25.23 -23.05
CA LEU A 578 6.44 25.58 -23.93
C LEU A 578 6.08 26.84 -24.73
N THR A 579 7.07 27.67 -25.08
CA THR A 579 6.80 28.95 -25.78
C THR A 579 5.97 28.68 -27.04
N PRO A 580 4.73 29.18 -27.13
CA PRO A 580 3.89 28.93 -28.29
C PRO A 580 4.55 29.55 -29.52
N PHE A 581 4.44 28.88 -30.67
CA PHE A 581 4.80 29.51 -31.94
C PHE A 581 4.03 30.82 -32.08
N LEU A 582 4.69 31.85 -32.58
CA LEU A 582 4.00 33.10 -32.93
C LEU A 582 2.97 32.79 -34.01
N ALA A 583 1.77 33.36 -33.89
CA ALA A 583 0.66 33.00 -34.76
C ALA A 583 0.94 33.33 -36.24
N LEU A 584 0.56 32.41 -37.12
CA LEU A 584 0.45 32.64 -38.55
C LEU A 584 -1.03 32.77 -38.91
N THR A 585 -1.45 33.93 -39.39
CA THR A 585 -2.84 34.20 -39.78
C THR A 585 -3.01 34.01 -41.28
N VAL A 586 -4.09 33.35 -41.69
CA VAL A 586 -4.52 33.32 -43.11
C VAL A 586 -5.58 34.41 -43.28
N GLU A 587 -5.32 35.37 -44.15
CA GLU A 587 -6.15 36.56 -44.37
C GLU A 587 -7.17 36.35 -45.51
N THR A 588 -7.00 35.30 -46.30
CA THR A 588 -7.89 34.92 -47.40
C THR A 588 -8.60 33.61 -47.10
N ILE A 589 -9.80 33.45 -47.67
CA ILE A 589 -10.55 32.20 -47.61
C ILE A 589 -9.99 31.24 -48.67
N PRO A 590 -9.47 30.06 -48.30
CA PRO A 590 -9.02 29.03 -49.23
C PRO A 590 -10.18 28.53 -50.09
N LYS A 591 -9.91 28.25 -51.38
CA LYS A 591 -10.91 27.73 -52.32
C LYS A 591 -10.64 26.25 -52.60
N ASP A 592 -11.63 25.57 -53.16
CA ASP A 592 -11.60 24.19 -53.66
C ASP A 592 -10.72 23.98 -54.92
N MET A 593 -9.61 24.71 -54.99
CA MET A 593 -8.63 24.68 -56.08
C MET A 593 -7.29 25.25 -55.60
N ASN A 594 -6.21 24.93 -56.31
CA ASN A 594 -4.92 25.59 -56.09
C ASN A 594 -5.10 27.10 -56.21
N SER A 595 -4.70 27.82 -55.17
CA SER A 595 -4.94 29.25 -55.06
C SER A 595 -3.84 29.91 -54.24
N THR A 596 -3.55 31.17 -54.52
CA THR A 596 -2.60 31.94 -53.71
C THR A 596 -3.32 32.49 -52.48
N GLN A 597 -2.81 32.17 -51.31
CA GLN A 597 -3.33 32.63 -50.03
C GLN A 597 -2.48 33.79 -49.49
N LEU A 598 -3.14 34.77 -48.89
CA LEU A 598 -2.49 35.86 -48.16
C LEU A 598 -2.35 35.45 -46.70
N PHE A 599 -1.14 35.60 -46.17
CA PHE A 599 -0.82 35.33 -44.77
C PHE A 599 -0.33 36.60 -44.08
N SER A 600 -0.47 36.66 -42.76
CA SER A 600 0.13 37.70 -41.93
C SER A 600 0.75 37.14 -40.64
N VAL A 601 1.79 37.81 -40.15
CA VAL A 601 2.45 37.53 -38.87
C VAL A 601 2.79 38.82 -38.12
N GLU A 602 2.85 38.75 -36.79
CA GLU A 602 3.39 39.82 -35.94
C GLU A 602 4.91 39.68 -35.81
N GLY A 603 5.66 40.42 -36.64
CA GLY A 603 7.12 40.36 -36.65
C GLY A 603 7.73 40.53 -38.05
N LEU A 604 9.05 40.37 -38.14
CA LEU A 604 9.80 40.45 -39.40
C LEU A 604 9.92 39.06 -40.04
N VAL A 605 9.73 38.99 -41.36
CA VAL A 605 9.95 37.76 -42.14
C VAL A 605 11.04 38.01 -43.19
N ASN A 606 12.05 37.13 -43.23
CA ASN A 606 13.06 37.18 -44.28
C ASN A 606 12.62 36.30 -45.47
N ALA A 607 12.09 36.94 -46.51
CA ALA A 607 11.61 36.30 -47.73
C ALA A 607 12.61 35.33 -48.38
N SER A 608 13.92 35.61 -48.27
CA SER A 608 14.97 34.78 -48.89
C SER A 608 15.25 33.48 -48.14
N ASN A 609 14.76 33.33 -46.92
CA ASN A 609 15.04 32.19 -46.05
C ASN A 609 13.80 31.69 -45.28
N SER A 610 12.62 31.80 -45.89
CA SER A 610 11.38 31.32 -45.28
C SER A 610 10.44 30.73 -46.33
N SER A 611 9.68 29.71 -45.94
CA SER A 611 8.71 28.99 -46.80
C SER A 611 7.48 28.63 -45.98
N ILE A 612 6.33 28.39 -46.62
CA ILE A 612 5.17 27.78 -45.94
C ILE A 612 5.25 26.27 -46.09
N ALA A 613 5.17 25.53 -44.98
CA ALA A 613 4.97 24.09 -44.94
C ALA A 613 3.48 23.78 -44.64
N TYR A 614 2.87 22.93 -45.45
CA TYR A 614 1.52 22.44 -45.25
C TYR A 614 1.53 21.01 -44.74
N ILE A 615 0.71 20.74 -43.72
CA ILE A 615 0.48 19.41 -43.13
C ILE A 615 -1.02 19.13 -43.19
N SER A 616 -1.42 17.98 -43.74
CA SER A 616 -2.82 17.56 -43.77
C SER A 616 -2.93 16.03 -43.69
N GLY A 617 -3.72 15.55 -42.75
CA GLY A 617 -3.88 14.11 -42.49
C GLY A 617 -2.55 13.39 -42.23
N GLN A 618 -2.32 12.27 -42.94
CA GLN A 618 -1.10 11.45 -42.87
C GLN A 618 -0.13 11.72 -44.04
N ASN A 619 -0.34 12.80 -44.81
CA ASN A 619 0.51 13.11 -45.95
C ASN A 619 1.89 13.61 -45.49
N LEU A 620 2.91 13.38 -46.32
CA LEU A 620 4.19 14.05 -46.14
C LEU A 620 4.01 15.57 -46.26
N PRO A 621 4.70 16.38 -45.43
CA PRO A 621 4.57 17.83 -45.52
C PRO A 621 5.02 18.36 -46.88
N VAL A 622 4.31 19.38 -47.38
CA VAL A 622 4.65 20.06 -48.64
C VAL A 622 5.04 21.49 -48.36
N THR A 623 6.22 21.90 -48.83
CA THR A 623 6.68 23.30 -48.72
C THR A 623 6.46 24.09 -50.01
N VAL A 624 6.11 25.35 -49.88
CA VAL A 624 5.98 26.33 -50.98
C VAL A 624 6.72 27.63 -50.62
N PRO A 625 7.22 28.40 -51.61
CA PRO A 625 7.91 29.64 -51.34
C PRO A 625 6.91 30.75 -50.97
N ILE A 626 7.37 31.74 -50.19
CA ILE A 626 6.62 32.97 -49.95
C ILE A 626 7.00 34.06 -50.95
N SER A 627 6.07 34.96 -51.26
CA SER A 627 6.26 36.05 -52.22
C SER A 627 5.57 37.34 -51.76
N ASN A 628 5.91 38.47 -52.38
CA ASN A 628 5.28 39.78 -52.16
C ASN A 628 5.19 40.19 -50.68
N VAL A 629 6.32 40.06 -49.95
CA VAL A 629 6.41 40.39 -48.53
C VAL A 629 6.32 41.91 -48.32
N THR A 630 5.32 42.36 -47.56
CA THR A 630 5.08 43.79 -47.28
C THR A 630 4.82 44.02 -45.80
N MET A 631 5.25 45.17 -45.26
CA MET A 631 5.05 45.52 -43.85
C MET A 631 4.02 46.63 -43.70
N GLY A 632 3.10 46.49 -42.75
CA GLY A 632 2.09 47.50 -42.44
C GLY A 632 1.43 47.25 -41.08
N GLY A 633 1.22 48.31 -40.30
CA GLY A 633 0.46 48.21 -39.04
C GLY A 633 1.06 47.29 -37.97
N GLY A 634 2.38 47.07 -37.97
CA GLY A 634 3.06 46.15 -37.03
C GLY A 634 3.06 44.68 -37.45
N LYS A 635 2.48 44.36 -38.63
CA LYS A 635 2.45 43.01 -39.21
C LYS A 635 3.25 42.95 -40.51
N THR A 636 3.69 41.74 -40.84
CA THR A 636 4.24 41.40 -42.16
C THR A 636 3.25 40.52 -42.91
N TYR A 637 2.91 40.92 -44.13
CA TYR A 637 1.99 40.23 -45.04
C TYR A 637 2.75 39.60 -46.19
N PHE A 638 2.37 38.40 -46.61
CA PHE A 638 3.00 37.70 -47.74
C PHE A 638 2.07 36.67 -48.36
N PHE A 639 2.39 36.24 -49.58
CA PHE A 639 1.59 35.30 -50.36
C PHE A 639 2.29 33.94 -50.49
N ALA A 640 1.52 32.86 -50.43
CA ALA A 640 2.00 31.50 -50.70
C ALA A 640 0.93 30.69 -51.46
N GLU A 641 1.36 29.76 -52.31
CA GLU A 641 0.45 28.88 -53.04
C GLU A 641 -0.10 27.77 -52.15
N PHE A 642 -1.42 27.64 -52.07
CA PHE A 642 -2.07 26.53 -51.39
C PHE A 642 -2.19 25.31 -52.32
N PRO A 643 -1.55 24.17 -51.99
CA PRO A 643 -1.42 23.03 -52.89
C PRO A 643 -2.60 22.06 -52.76
N PHE A 644 -3.83 22.55 -53.01
CA PHE A 644 -5.08 21.77 -52.93
C PHE A 644 -4.97 20.39 -53.62
N ASP A 645 -4.48 20.37 -54.85
CA ASP A 645 -4.39 19.14 -55.67
C ASP A 645 -3.31 18.15 -55.17
N ALA A 646 -2.39 18.58 -54.30
CA ALA A 646 -1.31 17.75 -53.75
C ALA A 646 -1.73 16.94 -52.51
N GLY A 647 -3.03 16.70 -52.35
CA GLY A 647 -3.59 15.93 -51.21
C GLY A 647 -4.09 16.78 -50.06
N PHE A 648 -4.21 18.10 -50.23
CA PHE A 648 -4.70 19.06 -49.23
C PHE A 648 -6.17 19.47 -49.48
N SER A 649 -6.90 18.64 -50.21
CA SER A 649 -8.23 18.94 -50.73
C SER A 649 -9.39 18.66 -49.77
N ARG A 650 -9.15 17.96 -48.65
CA ARG A 650 -10.18 17.57 -47.66
C ARG A 650 -9.60 17.47 -46.25
N GLY A 651 -10.30 18.04 -45.27
CA GLY A 651 -9.92 18.01 -43.85
C GLY A 651 -9.13 19.25 -43.39
N LEU A 652 -8.77 19.29 -42.11
CA LEU A 652 -8.01 20.40 -41.53
C LEU A 652 -6.57 20.38 -42.06
N THR A 653 -6.18 21.42 -42.79
CA THR A 653 -4.79 21.65 -43.19
C THR A 653 -4.15 22.64 -42.22
N ILE A 654 -2.92 22.34 -41.80
CA ILE A 654 -2.09 23.21 -40.96
C ILE A 654 -1.00 23.81 -41.84
N GLY A 655 -0.91 25.14 -41.87
CA GLY A 655 0.21 25.88 -42.44
C GLY A 655 1.20 26.32 -41.36
N ALA A 656 2.49 26.23 -41.63
CA ALA A 656 3.55 26.76 -40.78
C ALA A 656 4.56 27.56 -41.62
N LEU A 657 4.92 28.76 -41.19
CA LEU A 657 6.03 29.51 -41.77
C LEU A 657 7.32 28.95 -41.16
N VAL A 658 8.12 28.29 -41.99
CA VAL A 658 9.33 27.58 -41.57
C VAL A 658 10.60 28.31 -42.03
N GLN A 659 11.69 28.07 -41.32
CA GLN A 659 13.02 28.53 -41.71
C GLN A 659 13.56 27.71 -42.89
N GLY A 660 14.11 28.40 -43.90
CA GLY A 660 14.72 27.77 -45.08
C GLY A 660 13.98 28.09 -46.38
N SER A 661 14.71 27.96 -47.50
CA SER A 661 14.13 28.05 -48.85
C SER A 661 13.75 26.64 -49.31
N MET A 662 12.45 26.35 -49.35
CA MET A 662 11.86 25.07 -49.76
C MET A 662 12.48 23.83 -49.10
N PRO A 663 12.56 23.76 -47.75
CA PRO A 663 13.08 22.59 -47.07
C PRO A 663 12.19 21.36 -47.29
N VAL A 664 12.79 20.17 -47.43
CA VAL A 664 12.04 18.91 -47.51
C VAL A 664 11.92 18.31 -46.11
N PHE A 665 10.72 17.94 -45.71
CA PHE A 665 10.44 17.31 -44.42
C PHE A 665 9.86 15.91 -44.59
N ASN A 666 10.28 14.98 -43.73
CA ASN A 666 9.80 13.60 -43.72
C ASN A 666 8.72 13.36 -42.65
N SER A 667 8.48 14.34 -41.76
CA SER A 667 7.47 14.23 -40.70
C SER A 667 6.99 15.61 -40.24
N SER A 668 5.83 15.65 -39.57
CA SER A 668 5.32 16.86 -38.91
C SER A 668 6.21 17.35 -37.77
N ALA A 669 6.98 16.47 -37.13
CA ALA A 669 7.95 16.85 -36.09
C ALA A 669 9.11 17.70 -36.66
N GLU A 670 9.61 17.35 -37.84
CA GLU A 670 10.65 18.15 -38.51
C GLU A 670 10.12 19.54 -38.92
N VAL A 671 8.85 19.64 -39.32
CA VAL A 671 8.18 20.93 -39.60
C VAL A 671 8.10 21.77 -38.32
N ALA A 672 7.67 21.18 -37.21
CA ALA A 672 7.57 21.88 -35.93
C ALA A 672 8.93 22.42 -35.48
N ALA A 673 10.00 21.64 -35.59
CA ALA A 673 11.35 22.07 -35.25
C ALA A 673 11.87 23.25 -36.10
N ALA A 674 11.39 23.37 -37.34
CA ALA A 674 11.74 24.45 -38.27
C ALA A 674 10.76 25.63 -38.23
N THR A 675 9.69 25.57 -37.45
CA THR A 675 8.61 26.56 -37.48
C THR A 675 9.03 27.87 -36.81
N LEU A 676 8.91 28.96 -37.57
CA LEU A 676 9.07 30.34 -37.12
C LEU A 676 7.73 30.91 -36.63
N PHE A 677 6.65 30.64 -37.37
CA PHE A 677 5.29 31.09 -37.06
C PHE A 677 4.26 30.01 -37.45
N GLY A 678 3.27 29.74 -36.61
CA GLY A 678 2.24 28.72 -36.86
C GLY A 678 1.41 28.41 -35.60
N PRO A 679 0.43 27.48 -35.70
CA PRO A 679 -0.17 27.01 -36.94
C PRO A 679 -1.13 28.04 -37.54
N ALA A 680 -1.18 28.10 -38.87
CA ALA A 680 -2.33 28.60 -39.63
C ALA A 680 -3.32 27.45 -39.82
N LEU A 681 -4.55 27.60 -39.34
CA LEU A 681 -5.61 26.63 -39.60
C LEU A 681 -6.29 26.98 -40.93
N ILE A 682 -6.29 26.02 -41.85
CA ILE A 682 -6.81 26.15 -43.20
C ILE A 682 -7.86 25.06 -43.39
N GLU A 683 -9.12 25.48 -43.46
CA GLU A 683 -10.24 24.65 -43.88
C GLU A 683 -10.66 25.12 -45.26
N VAL A 684 -10.83 24.18 -46.18
CA VAL A 684 -11.38 24.45 -47.51
C VAL A 684 -12.88 24.18 -47.43
N GLU A 685 -13.70 25.20 -47.68
CA GLU A 685 -15.16 25.07 -47.74
C GLU A 685 -15.62 24.27 -48.97
#